data_AF-A0A0S7YQR0-F1
#
_entry.id   AF-A0A0S7YQR0-F1
#
_cell.length_a   1.000
_cell.length_b   1.000
_cell.length_c   1.000
_cell.angle_alpha   90.00
_cell.angle_beta   90.00
_cell.angle_gamma   90.00
#
_symmetry.space_group_name_H-M   'P 1'
#
loop_
_entity.id
_entity.type
_entity.pdbx_description
1 polymer ?
#
loop_
_entity_poly.entity_id
_entity_poly.type
_entity_poly.pdbx_seq_one_letter_code
_entity_poly.pdbx_strand_id
1 'polypeptide(L)'
;MKDPNMSLDADAAELYRQLDGIDLRQLEKVSGDGFSQGLTEVETRNDAARMLLADLICQVSSCLLQSSGGTNRNPRSGMFDKLKDTIEKLIRNYDPTRTILIRYKGNYEETGNREHIDYEIVFGKFYLDLAEMAALARRRGMRENSRQNRLADAFETFWNCSVYNLLLRLPREEKEYKRLWIGLQILYRYLRALEKGSPVEFKMSGRQLSYPVVKNESGKPDPNLTLLAIFNQLPSDKIQTLVQKVLLLSKKSESGRTRFAFTTTYDAILGLKNLRGKWNVPPLELNNVKWLIVEDEQHEVSQQMARVARYVTESYGESVPEASRVLKSVYGNDYEKIDSNQVAQRLTLTSDLLTRMDQKDANQDVKTEVLENVWTRLGLVNDGIYDNLIVGEDRIEAQAPGKKTFIAKLHDKLIGLVGFHKNRTITKKKMTDMVHQVIDFDQQDYDTIAQDFEIGPDDARNLIRTLKGCFDDDGHFRKSSFINAIGELERYESKIFDFLWHNLKETLHQSDRPAFLDALQMLVDRISQRKNSISVLLQDLVTNPAVVRFADQKAFMLGNRLVRKNTGTILSYQITPEDVLRDLSGLDQPVANYAAWKIDREQESFFEKMRTIHLRLIDLLEYEGQDTPKMTAKDLFALEREAYLFFSQCGGSTGWSVLMSALKEYGHPESDVYNRKASKQHLADLLQLLKIVVRGIGAVGGEDERVLIESVINRLPAFSTLTSSMHQEDLIIQIREIADEAIHRMSARGE
;
A
#
# COMPACT_ATOMS: atom_id res chain seq x y z
N MET A 1 1.09 40.59 -38.24
CA MET A 1 1.81 40.77 -39.53
C MET A 1 3.28 40.92 -39.21
N LYS A 2 4.16 40.10 -39.81
CA LYS A 2 5.63 40.20 -39.66
C LYS A 2 6.17 41.04 -40.81
N ASP A 3 7.00 42.02 -40.52
CA ASP A 3 7.71 42.85 -41.50
C ASP A 3 9.06 42.18 -41.84
N PRO A 4 9.46 41.99 -43.12
CA PRO A 4 10.58 41.13 -43.49
C PRO A 4 11.87 41.86 -43.89
N ASN A 5 12.19 43.02 -43.31
CA ASN A 5 13.38 43.80 -43.75
C ASN A 5 14.22 44.45 -42.62
N MET A 6 14.44 43.76 -41.50
CA MET A 6 15.54 44.13 -40.59
C MET A 6 16.82 43.37 -40.99
N SER A 7 17.65 43.99 -41.82
CA SER A 7 19.05 43.59 -42.02
C SER A 7 19.85 44.11 -40.83
N LEU A 8 20.36 43.19 -39.99
CA LEU A 8 21.29 43.53 -38.91
C LEU A 8 22.60 44.06 -39.50
N ASP A 9 23.07 45.19 -38.98
CA ASP A 9 24.28 45.90 -39.40
C ASP A 9 25.54 45.05 -39.15
N ALA A 10 26.59 45.21 -39.97
CA ALA A 10 27.79 44.37 -39.93
C ALA A 10 28.51 44.44 -38.56
N ASP A 11 28.36 45.54 -37.85
CA ASP A 11 28.90 45.75 -36.51
C ASP A 11 28.18 44.91 -35.44
N ALA A 12 26.88 44.62 -35.62
CA ALA A 12 26.12 43.74 -34.73
C ALA A 12 26.52 42.26 -34.91
N ALA A 13 26.92 41.87 -36.13
CA ALA A 13 27.44 40.55 -36.42
C ALA A 13 28.87 40.34 -35.88
N GLU A 14 29.69 41.40 -35.85
CA GLU A 14 31.04 41.36 -35.25
C GLU A 14 30.96 41.31 -33.71
N LEU A 15 30.03 42.06 -33.10
CA LEU A 15 29.78 42.00 -31.65
C LEU A 15 29.31 40.61 -31.20
N TYR A 16 28.48 39.94 -32.01
CA TYR A 16 28.06 38.54 -31.78
C TYR A 16 29.21 37.56 -31.91
N ARG A 17 30.16 37.80 -32.83
CA ARG A 17 31.34 36.93 -33.04
C ARG A 17 32.39 37.10 -31.94
N GLN A 18 32.45 38.27 -31.31
CA GLN A 18 33.33 38.55 -30.16
C GLN A 18 32.77 38.04 -28.83
N LEU A 19 31.48 37.71 -28.76
CA LEU A 19 30.79 37.25 -27.55
C LEU A 19 30.73 35.71 -27.40
N ASP A 20 31.28 34.92 -28.34
CA ASP A 20 31.20 33.47 -28.24
C ASP A 20 32.39 32.89 -27.44
N GLY A 21 32.18 32.82 -26.13
CA GLY A 21 33.14 32.27 -25.18
C GLY A 21 32.56 31.86 -23.84
N ILE A 22 31.25 31.65 -23.71
CA ILE A 22 30.67 30.83 -22.64
C ILE A 22 29.51 30.02 -23.24
N ASP A 23 29.80 28.74 -23.45
CA ASP A 23 28.91 27.69 -23.92
C ASP A 23 27.80 27.43 -22.88
N LEU A 24 26.83 28.35 -22.76
CA LEU A 24 25.55 28.11 -22.11
C LEU A 24 24.72 27.24 -23.05
N ARG A 25 25.05 25.94 -23.07
CA ARG A 25 24.19 24.89 -23.61
C ARG A 25 22.76 25.18 -23.18
N GLN A 26 21.86 25.21 -24.15
CA GLN A 26 20.41 25.40 -24.00
C GLN A 26 19.89 24.64 -22.78
N LEU A 27 19.81 25.33 -21.63
CA LEU A 27 19.04 24.89 -20.49
C LEU A 27 17.58 25.09 -20.90
N GLU A 28 16.86 24.00 -21.11
CA GLU A 28 15.42 24.06 -21.31
C GLU A 28 14.82 24.89 -20.17
N LYS A 29 14.14 25.99 -20.51
CA LYS A 29 13.31 26.71 -19.55
C LYS A 29 12.28 25.71 -19.02
N VAL A 30 12.42 25.29 -17.77
CA VAL A 30 11.36 24.57 -17.06
C VAL A 30 10.27 25.59 -16.77
N SER A 31 9.24 25.64 -17.61
CA SER A 31 8.05 26.46 -17.35
C SER A 31 7.07 25.69 -16.46
N GLY A 32 6.73 26.25 -15.30
CA GLY A 32 5.81 25.65 -14.32
C GLY A 32 6.50 25.00 -13.12
N ASP A 33 5.70 24.57 -12.14
CA ASP A 33 6.14 23.87 -10.92
C ASP A 33 6.73 22.48 -11.26
N GLY A 34 8.06 22.40 -11.28
CA GLY A 34 8.85 21.22 -11.62
C GLY A 34 8.72 20.10 -10.60
N PHE A 35 8.43 20.42 -9.33
CA PHE A 35 8.14 19.42 -8.30
C PHE A 35 6.84 18.67 -8.62
N SER A 36 5.74 19.41 -8.81
CA SER A 36 4.44 18.82 -9.14
C SER A 36 4.49 18.06 -10.47
N GLN A 37 5.19 18.59 -11.47
CA GLN A 37 5.39 17.92 -12.76
C GLN A 37 6.15 16.59 -12.58
N GLY A 38 7.24 16.59 -11.81
CA GLY A 38 8.03 15.38 -11.54
C GLY A 38 7.19 14.24 -10.94
N LEU A 39 6.35 14.55 -9.94
CA LEU A 39 5.44 13.55 -9.36
C LEU A 39 4.38 13.08 -10.37
N THR A 40 3.84 14.01 -11.15
CA THR A 40 2.82 13.72 -12.18
C THR A 40 3.37 12.82 -13.29
N GLU A 41 4.65 12.97 -13.68
CA GLU A 41 5.30 12.07 -14.63
C GLU A 41 5.37 10.62 -14.11
N VAL A 42 5.68 10.45 -12.82
CA VAL A 42 5.74 9.12 -12.19
C VAL A 42 4.33 8.51 -12.10
N GLU A 43 3.34 9.28 -11.66
CA GLU A 43 1.92 8.86 -11.68
C GLU A 43 1.48 8.49 -13.10
N THR A 44 1.86 9.28 -14.11
CA THR A 44 1.54 9.01 -15.51
C THR A 44 2.17 7.70 -15.98
N ARG A 45 3.42 7.42 -15.58
CA ARG A 45 4.10 6.14 -15.87
C ARG A 45 3.37 4.98 -15.18
N ASN A 46 2.96 5.14 -13.93
CA ASN A 46 2.25 4.10 -13.18
C ASN A 46 0.84 3.85 -13.74
N ASP A 47 0.13 4.91 -14.11
CA ASP A 47 -1.14 4.81 -14.80
C ASP A 47 -0.98 4.09 -16.14
N ALA A 48 0.12 4.30 -16.88
CA ALA A 48 0.38 3.52 -18.09
C ALA A 48 0.54 2.02 -17.80
N ALA A 49 1.13 1.65 -16.67
CA ALA A 49 1.19 0.26 -16.20
C ALA A 49 -0.21 -0.29 -15.89
N ARG A 50 -1.02 0.45 -15.13
CA ARG A 50 -2.41 0.08 -14.79
C ARG A 50 -3.28 -0.07 -16.04
N MET A 51 -3.09 0.78 -17.03
CA MET A 51 -3.77 0.67 -18.32
C MET A 51 -3.39 -0.62 -19.06
N LEU A 52 -2.11 -0.98 -19.07
CA LEU A 52 -1.65 -2.24 -19.66
C LEU A 52 -2.20 -3.46 -18.88
N LEU A 53 -2.31 -3.36 -17.55
CA LEU A 53 -2.98 -4.39 -16.73
C LEU A 53 -4.45 -4.53 -17.11
N ALA A 54 -5.20 -3.43 -17.21
CA ALA A 54 -6.60 -3.45 -17.63
C ALA A 54 -6.77 -4.09 -19.02
N ASP A 55 -5.91 -3.73 -19.98
CA ASP A 55 -5.91 -4.31 -21.32
C ASP A 55 -5.58 -5.81 -21.28
N LEU A 56 -4.60 -6.24 -20.48
CA LEU A 56 -4.27 -7.65 -20.28
C LEU A 56 -5.45 -8.42 -19.71
N ILE A 57 -6.14 -7.88 -18.70
CA ILE A 57 -7.31 -8.53 -18.10
C ILE A 57 -8.45 -8.68 -19.13
N CYS A 58 -8.71 -7.66 -19.94
CA CYS A 58 -9.67 -7.74 -21.02
C CYS A 58 -9.29 -8.81 -22.07
N GLN A 59 -8.00 -8.99 -22.35
CA GLN A 59 -7.52 -10.01 -23.28
C GLN A 59 -7.65 -11.42 -22.68
N VAL A 60 -7.33 -11.59 -21.40
CA VAL A 60 -7.51 -12.85 -20.66
C VAL A 60 -8.98 -13.24 -20.60
N SER A 61 -9.89 -12.31 -20.28
CA SER A 61 -11.34 -12.57 -20.28
C SER A 61 -11.85 -12.94 -21.68
N SER A 62 -11.36 -12.28 -22.73
CA SER A 62 -11.68 -12.63 -24.12
C SER A 62 -11.25 -14.04 -24.50
N CYS A 63 -10.13 -14.53 -23.94
CA CYS A 63 -9.68 -15.92 -24.12
C CYS A 63 -10.66 -16.94 -23.50
N LEU A 64 -11.47 -16.53 -22.52
CA LEU A 64 -12.50 -17.36 -21.89
C LEU A 64 -13.84 -17.37 -22.65
N LEU A 65 -14.12 -16.39 -23.53
CA LEU A 65 -15.42 -16.23 -24.20
C LEU A 65 -15.55 -16.87 -25.60
N GLN A 66 -14.53 -16.80 -26.47
CA GLN A 66 -14.69 -17.23 -27.89
C GLN A 66 -14.64 -18.76 -28.06
N SER A 67 -15.74 -19.45 -28.41
CA SER A 67 -16.60 -19.49 -29.63
C SER A 67 -16.19 -20.57 -30.65
N SER A 68 -17.08 -21.54 -30.83
CA SER A 68 -17.14 -22.51 -31.91
C SER A 68 -18.05 -22.01 -33.03
N GLY A 69 -17.60 -22.06 -34.29
CA GLY A 69 -18.49 -22.02 -35.46
C GLY A 69 -18.11 -21.00 -36.53
N GLY A 70 -17.45 -21.44 -37.59
CA GLY A 70 -17.13 -20.62 -38.76
C GLY A 70 -15.97 -21.21 -39.56
N THR A 71 -16.29 -21.96 -40.62
CA THR A 71 -15.35 -22.30 -41.70
C THR A 71 -14.64 -21.04 -42.19
N ASN A 72 -13.32 -21.12 -42.34
CA ASN A 72 -12.46 -20.08 -42.94
C ASN A 72 -12.41 -18.71 -42.25
N ARG A 73 -11.55 -18.60 -41.23
CA ARG A 73 -10.52 -17.54 -41.06
C ARG A 73 -9.83 -17.78 -39.72
N ASN A 74 -8.50 -17.82 -39.67
CA ASN A 74 -7.70 -17.94 -38.44
C ASN A 74 -7.85 -16.65 -37.60
N PRO A 75 -8.60 -16.63 -36.48
CA PRO A 75 -8.65 -15.48 -35.56
C PRO A 75 -7.61 -15.64 -34.43
N ARG A 76 -6.85 -16.75 -34.45
CA ARG A 76 -5.96 -17.20 -33.35
C ARG A 76 -4.61 -16.49 -33.31
N SER A 77 -4.09 -15.93 -34.41
CA SER A 77 -2.78 -15.28 -34.42
C SER A 77 -2.82 -13.92 -33.69
N GLY A 78 -3.77 -13.06 -34.06
CA GLY A 78 -3.79 -11.68 -33.55
C GLY A 78 -4.07 -11.53 -32.04
N MET A 79 -4.74 -12.48 -31.39
CA MET A 79 -4.99 -12.41 -29.93
C MET A 79 -3.77 -12.84 -29.13
N PHE A 80 -3.06 -13.89 -29.55
CA PHE A 80 -1.81 -14.30 -28.93
C PHE A 80 -0.75 -13.21 -29.08
N ASP A 81 -0.66 -12.60 -30.26
CA ASP A 81 0.31 -11.52 -30.52
C ASP A 81 0.02 -10.28 -29.63
N LYS A 82 -1.26 -9.92 -29.45
CA LYS A 82 -1.66 -8.82 -28.54
C LYS A 82 -1.36 -9.12 -27.06
N LEU A 83 -1.66 -10.35 -26.61
CA LEU A 83 -1.34 -10.81 -25.26
C LEU A 83 0.16 -10.76 -25.03
N LYS A 84 0.93 -11.27 -25.98
CA LYS A 84 2.39 -11.26 -25.96
C LYS A 84 2.94 -9.84 -25.87
N ASP A 85 2.53 -8.94 -26.77
CA ASP A 85 2.95 -7.53 -26.78
C ASP A 85 2.63 -6.81 -25.45
N THR A 86 1.43 -7.03 -24.89
CA THR A 86 1.02 -6.43 -23.62
C THR A 86 1.89 -6.93 -22.46
N ILE A 87 2.15 -8.23 -22.39
CA ILE A 87 3.00 -8.84 -21.35
C ILE A 87 4.46 -8.37 -21.49
N GLU A 88 5.00 -8.31 -22.71
CA GLU A 88 6.36 -7.83 -22.96
C GLU A 88 6.54 -6.38 -22.48
N LYS A 89 5.53 -5.51 -22.73
CA LYS A 89 5.50 -4.13 -22.23
C LYS A 89 5.42 -4.06 -20.71
N LEU A 90 4.66 -4.95 -20.07
CA LEU A 90 4.54 -4.99 -18.61
C LEU A 90 5.85 -5.42 -17.95
N ILE A 91 6.45 -6.52 -18.40
CA ILE A 91 7.68 -7.07 -17.82
C ILE A 91 8.87 -6.14 -18.04
N ARG A 92 9.01 -5.54 -19.23
CA ARG A 92 10.16 -4.70 -19.55
C ARG A 92 10.22 -3.43 -18.69
N ASN A 93 9.08 -2.89 -18.29
CA ASN A 93 9.02 -1.50 -17.83
C ASN A 93 8.63 -1.32 -16.34
N TYR A 94 8.05 -2.35 -15.68
CA TYR A 94 7.30 -2.11 -14.44
C TYR A 94 7.58 -3.04 -13.24
N ASP A 95 7.65 -4.37 -13.38
CA ASP A 95 7.82 -5.24 -12.21
C ASP A 95 8.50 -6.60 -12.48
N PRO A 96 9.56 -6.97 -11.71
CA PRO A 96 10.20 -8.28 -11.80
C PRO A 96 9.45 -9.45 -11.13
N THR A 97 8.38 -9.27 -10.34
CA THR A 97 7.68 -10.39 -9.67
C THR A 97 7.01 -11.37 -10.64
N ARG A 98 6.69 -10.89 -11.85
CA ARG A 98 6.06 -11.66 -12.95
C ARG A 98 4.75 -12.35 -12.57
N THR A 99 4.06 -11.90 -11.53
CA THR A 99 2.84 -12.58 -11.08
C THR A 99 1.70 -11.60 -10.95
N ILE A 100 0.59 -11.92 -11.62
CA ILE A 100 -0.66 -11.16 -11.51
C ILE A 100 -1.66 -12.01 -10.75
N LEU A 101 -2.26 -11.42 -9.72
CA LEU A 101 -3.33 -12.02 -8.95
C LEU A 101 -4.63 -11.25 -9.18
N ILE A 102 -5.69 -11.95 -9.54
CA ILE A 102 -7.04 -11.40 -9.76
C ILE A 102 -7.97 -12.05 -8.74
N ARG A 103 -8.74 -11.27 -7.97
CA ARG A 103 -9.59 -11.76 -6.88
C ARG A 103 -10.93 -11.06 -6.85
N TYR A 104 -12.01 -11.81 -6.75
CA TYR A 104 -13.33 -11.25 -6.53
C TYR A 104 -13.38 -10.55 -5.16
N LYS A 105 -13.83 -9.28 -5.12
CA LYS A 105 -13.84 -8.47 -3.90
C LYS A 105 -14.95 -8.84 -2.93
N GLY A 106 -15.99 -9.52 -3.40
CA GLY A 106 -17.10 -9.93 -2.54
C GLY A 106 -18.08 -8.80 -2.19
N ASN A 107 -18.20 -7.74 -3.00
CA ASN A 107 -19.08 -6.61 -2.71
C ASN A 107 -20.51 -7.06 -2.35
N TYR A 108 -21.06 -6.44 -1.31
CA TYR A 108 -22.28 -6.80 -0.61
C TYR A 108 -23.34 -5.69 -0.72
N GLU A 109 -24.01 -5.52 -1.86
CA GLU A 109 -25.19 -4.67 -1.93
C GLU A 109 -26.42 -5.45 -2.41
N GLU A 110 -27.50 -5.39 -1.61
CA GLU A 110 -28.82 -5.99 -1.86
C GLU A 110 -29.74 -5.11 -2.74
N THR A 111 -29.20 -4.19 -3.53
CA THR A 111 -30.04 -3.48 -4.48
C THR A 111 -30.15 -4.30 -5.76
N GLY A 112 -31.38 -4.69 -6.12
CA GLY A 112 -31.73 -5.50 -7.30
C GLY A 112 -31.41 -4.90 -8.68
N ASN A 113 -30.38 -4.06 -8.79
CA ASN A 113 -29.71 -3.72 -10.03
C ASN A 113 -28.31 -4.34 -9.97
N ARG A 114 -28.03 -5.31 -10.86
CA ARG A 114 -26.74 -6.03 -11.06
C ARG A 114 -25.84 -6.04 -9.83
N GLU A 115 -25.68 -7.20 -9.16
CA GLU A 115 -24.55 -7.42 -8.24
C GLU A 115 -23.32 -6.72 -8.84
N HIS A 116 -22.79 -5.70 -8.16
CA HIS A 116 -21.71 -4.89 -8.74
C HIS A 116 -20.45 -5.75 -8.66
N ILE A 117 -20.28 -6.62 -9.66
CA ILE A 117 -19.19 -7.58 -9.77
C ILE A 117 -17.90 -6.77 -9.89
N ASP A 118 -17.06 -6.86 -8.86
CA ASP A 118 -15.79 -6.16 -8.81
C ASP A 118 -14.68 -7.12 -8.42
N TYR A 119 -13.52 -6.92 -9.03
CA TYR A 119 -12.32 -7.69 -8.77
C TYR A 119 -11.17 -6.75 -8.43
N GLU A 120 -10.32 -7.22 -7.53
CA GLU A 120 -9.03 -6.65 -7.23
C GLU A 120 -7.98 -7.35 -8.11
N ILE A 121 -7.14 -6.56 -8.76
CA ILE A 121 -5.99 -7.01 -9.56
C ILE A 121 -4.72 -6.49 -8.90
N VAL A 122 -3.77 -7.39 -8.65
CA VAL A 122 -2.49 -7.09 -8.01
C VAL A 122 -1.35 -7.54 -8.93
N PHE A 123 -0.40 -6.64 -9.20
CA PHE A 123 0.84 -6.90 -9.95
C PHE A 123 2.00 -6.13 -9.31
N GLY A 124 2.76 -6.80 -8.44
CA GLY A 124 3.77 -6.16 -7.61
C GLY A 124 3.18 -5.03 -6.77
N LYS A 125 3.67 -3.81 -7.00
CA LYS A 125 3.16 -2.59 -6.34
C LYS A 125 1.90 -2.01 -6.99
N PHE A 126 1.48 -2.50 -8.16
CA PHE A 126 0.32 -1.99 -8.87
C PHE A 126 -0.94 -2.71 -8.40
N TYR A 127 -1.92 -1.91 -7.98
CA TYR A 127 -3.28 -2.32 -7.67
C TYR A 127 -4.25 -1.73 -8.70
N LEU A 128 -5.28 -2.49 -9.07
CA LEU A 128 -6.34 -2.03 -9.95
C LEU A 128 -7.69 -2.69 -9.61
N ASP A 129 -8.75 -1.87 -9.52
CA ASP A 129 -10.15 -2.29 -9.49
C ASP A 129 -11.02 -1.27 -10.28
N LEU A 130 -12.35 -1.41 -10.25
CA LEU A 130 -13.22 -0.46 -10.96
C LEU A 130 -13.16 0.97 -10.40
N ALA A 131 -12.96 1.15 -9.10
CA ALA A 131 -12.88 2.46 -8.47
C ALA A 131 -11.56 3.17 -8.86
N GLU A 132 -10.45 2.44 -8.84
CA GLU A 132 -9.15 2.94 -9.30
C GLU A 132 -9.16 3.24 -10.79
N MET A 133 -9.81 2.42 -11.62
CA MET A 133 -9.99 2.73 -13.03
C MET A 133 -10.80 4.01 -13.27
N ALA A 134 -11.84 4.26 -12.46
CA ALA A 134 -12.60 5.49 -12.53
C ALA A 134 -11.74 6.70 -12.10
N ALA A 135 -10.95 6.56 -11.03
CA ALA A 135 -10.00 7.60 -10.60
C ALA A 135 -8.98 7.92 -11.70
N LEU A 136 -8.39 6.90 -12.32
CA LEU A 136 -7.47 7.03 -13.45
C LEU A 136 -8.12 7.72 -14.66
N ALA A 137 -9.36 7.35 -15.00
CA ALA A 137 -10.09 7.97 -16.10
C ALA A 137 -10.33 9.47 -15.86
N ARG A 138 -10.70 9.85 -14.63
CA ARG A 138 -10.83 11.26 -14.20
C ARG A 138 -9.50 12.01 -14.31
N ARG A 139 -8.41 11.45 -13.78
CA ARG A 139 -7.07 12.07 -13.83
C ARG A 139 -6.59 12.34 -15.26
N ARG A 140 -6.91 11.45 -16.21
CA ARG A 140 -6.47 11.57 -17.60
C ARG A 140 -7.44 12.30 -18.53
N GLY A 141 -8.54 12.84 -18.01
CA GLY A 141 -9.58 13.48 -18.83
C GLY A 141 -10.15 12.56 -19.91
N MET A 142 -10.10 11.24 -19.69
CA MET A 142 -10.66 10.26 -20.64
C MET A 142 -12.18 10.30 -20.54
N ARG A 143 -12.89 10.19 -21.68
CA ARG A 143 -14.34 9.96 -21.66
C ARG A 143 -14.60 8.66 -20.87
N GLU A 144 -15.23 8.78 -19.71
CA GLU A 144 -15.37 7.77 -18.64
C GLU A 144 -15.82 6.38 -19.10
N ASN A 145 -16.45 6.23 -20.26
CA ASN A 145 -17.27 5.04 -20.51
C ASN A 145 -16.60 3.89 -21.28
N SER A 146 -15.57 4.07 -22.12
CA SER A 146 -15.19 2.95 -23.01
C SER A 146 -14.31 1.88 -22.36
N ARG A 147 -13.35 2.26 -21.51
CA ARG A 147 -12.38 1.30 -20.93
C ARG A 147 -12.78 0.78 -19.56
N GLN A 148 -13.38 1.62 -18.72
CA GLN A 148 -13.99 1.17 -17.47
C GLN A 148 -15.10 0.13 -17.76
N ASN A 149 -15.95 0.38 -18.75
CA ASN A 149 -16.97 -0.60 -19.17
C ASN A 149 -16.33 -1.88 -19.71
N ARG A 150 -15.25 -1.81 -20.48
CA ARG A 150 -14.54 -3.02 -20.94
C ARG A 150 -13.94 -3.84 -19.78
N LEU A 151 -13.44 -3.18 -18.74
CA LEU A 151 -12.98 -3.89 -17.55
C LEU A 151 -14.15 -4.50 -16.77
N ALA A 152 -15.25 -3.76 -16.63
CA ALA A 152 -16.48 -4.28 -16.03
C ALA A 152 -17.02 -5.50 -16.80
N ASP A 153 -17.05 -5.45 -18.13
CA ASP A 153 -17.44 -6.59 -18.99
C ASP A 153 -16.50 -7.79 -18.79
N ALA A 154 -15.20 -7.54 -18.59
CA ALA A 154 -14.22 -8.59 -18.28
C ALA A 154 -14.48 -9.21 -16.90
N PHE A 155 -14.88 -8.42 -15.91
CA PHE A 155 -15.26 -8.90 -14.58
C PHE A 155 -16.57 -9.69 -14.60
N GLU A 156 -17.59 -9.22 -15.33
CA GLU A 156 -18.82 -9.98 -15.59
C GLU A 156 -18.50 -11.32 -16.29
N THR A 157 -17.56 -11.32 -17.23
CA THR A 157 -17.08 -12.54 -17.90
C THR A 157 -16.48 -13.53 -16.91
N PHE A 158 -15.56 -13.09 -16.05
CA PHE A 158 -14.97 -13.95 -15.02
C PHE A 158 -16.05 -14.54 -14.12
N TRP A 159 -16.99 -13.73 -13.66
CA TRP A 159 -18.11 -14.18 -12.85
C TRP A 159 -18.95 -15.25 -13.54
N ASN A 160 -19.38 -15.00 -14.78
CA ASN A 160 -20.18 -15.93 -15.58
C ASN A 160 -19.43 -17.23 -15.87
N CYS A 161 -18.10 -17.18 -15.98
CA CYS A 161 -17.23 -18.34 -16.12
C CYS A 161 -16.85 -18.99 -14.78
N SER A 162 -17.44 -18.56 -13.66
CA SER A 162 -17.12 -19.05 -12.30
C SER A 162 -15.63 -18.90 -11.94
N VAL A 163 -14.99 -17.81 -12.36
CA VAL A 163 -13.59 -17.46 -12.09
C VAL A 163 -13.55 -16.42 -10.97
N TYR A 164 -13.40 -16.87 -9.72
CA TYR A 164 -13.40 -15.99 -8.54
C TYR A 164 -12.01 -15.56 -8.10
N ASN A 165 -10.99 -16.38 -8.40
CA ASN A 165 -9.61 -15.93 -8.36
C ASN A 165 -8.79 -16.57 -9.49
N LEU A 166 -7.80 -15.84 -9.98
CA LEU A 166 -6.90 -16.28 -11.02
C LEU A 166 -5.50 -15.77 -10.73
N LEU A 167 -4.55 -16.69 -10.65
CA LEU A 167 -3.12 -16.39 -10.66
C LEU A 167 -2.58 -16.56 -12.07
N LEU A 168 -1.81 -15.59 -12.55
CA LEU A 168 -1.10 -15.63 -13.82
C LEU A 168 0.40 -15.43 -13.61
N ARG A 169 1.21 -16.36 -14.10
CA ARG A 169 2.67 -16.25 -14.14
C ARG A 169 3.11 -15.78 -15.51
N LEU A 170 3.68 -14.59 -15.55
CA LEU A 170 4.03 -13.90 -16.79
C LEU A 170 5.29 -14.50 -17.43
N PRO A 171 5.23 -14.90 -18.71
CA PRO A 171 6.33 -15.52 -19.46
C PRO A 171 7.46 -14.53 -19.80
N ARG A 172 8.72 -15.00 -19.83
CA ARG A 172 9.89 -14.26 -20.33
C ARG A 172 10.41 -14.83 -21.65
N GLU A 173 10.26 -16.14 -21.84
CA GLU A 173 10.77 -16.85 -23.01
C GLU A 173 9.63 -17.31 -23.91
N GLU A 174 9.91 -17.44 -25.21
CA GLU A 174 8.93 -17.90 -26.22
C GLU A 174 8.23 -19.21 -25.84
N LYS A 175 8.95 -20.13 -25.18
CA LYS A 175 8.40 -21.40 -24.69
C LYS A 175 7.35 -21.18 -23.59
N GLU A 176 7.57 -20.20 -22.71
CA GLU A 176 6.64 -19.86 -21.63
C GLU A 176 5.39 -19.16 -22.18
N TYR A 177 5.53 -18.28 -23.18
CA TYR A 177 4.37 -17.67 -23.86
C TYR A 177 3.45 -18.73 -24.46
N LYS A 178 4.02 -19.70 -25.18
CA LYS A 178 3.27 -20.83 -25.73
C LYS A 178 2.59 -21.65 -24.63
N ARG A 179 3.25 -21.85 -23.49
CA ARG A 179 2.67 -22.54 -22.33
C ARG A 179 1.48 -21.77 -21.75
N LEU A 180 1.61 -20.47 -21.53
CA LEU A 180 0.52 -19.63 -21.02
C LEU A 180 -0.70 -19.69 -21.97
N TRP A 181 -0.46 -19.56 -23.26
CA TRP A 181 -1.50 -19.65 -24.27
C TRP A 181 -2.21 -21.01 -24.30
N ILE A 182 -1.44 -22.10 -24.24
CA ILE A 182 -2.00 -23.46 -24.11
C ILE A 182 -2.82 -23.58 -22.83
N GLY A 183 -2.34 -23.03 -21.71
CA GLY A 183 -3.05 -23.01 -20.44
C GLY A 183 -4.41 -22.33 -20.54
N LEU A 184 -4.46 -21.12 -21.10
CA LEU A 184 -5.71 -20.38 -21.31
C LEU A 184 -6.69 -21.14 -22.22
N GLN A 185 -6.19 -21.78 -23.28
CA GLN A 185 -7.02 -22.62 -24.14
C GLN A 185 -7.56 -23.85 -23.42
N ILE A 186 -6.76 -24.51 -22.59
CA ILE A 186 -7.22 -25.66 -21.79
C ILE A 186 -8.28 -25.20 -20.81
N LEU A 187 -8.10 -24.03 -20.16
CA LEU A 187 -9.04 -23.49 -19.19
C LEU A 187 -10.43 -23.26 -19.80
N TYR A 188 -10.49 -22.59 -20.95
CA TYR A 188 -11.75 -22.42 -21.70
C TYR A 188 -12.43 -23.76 -21.99
N ARG A 189 -11.67 -24.74 -22.46
CA ARG A 189 -12.21 -26.06 -22.81
C ARG A 189 -12.62 -26.87 -21.60
N TYR A 190 -11.93 -26.69 -20.48
CA TYR A 190 -12.32 -27.25 -19.20
C TYR A 190 -13.68 -26.72 -18.76
N LEU A 191 -13.91 -25.40 -18.82
CA LEU A 191 -15.21 -24.80 -18.48
C LEU A 191 -16.34 -25.38 -19.35
N ARG A 192 -16.12 -25.50 -20.67
CA ARG A 192 -17.06 -26.15 -21.59
C ARG A 192 -17.28 -27.63 -21.32
N ALA A 193 -16.22 -28.34 -20.94
CA ALA A 193 -16.26 -29.77 -20.61
C ALA A 193 -17.10 -30.02 -19.35
N LEU A 194 -17.03 -29.13 -18.36
CA LEU A 194 -17.90 -29.17 -17.18
C LEU A 194 -19.38 -28.99 -17.54
N GLU A 195 -19.71 -28.00 -18.37
CA GLU A 195 -21.09 -27.74 -18.82
C GLU A 195 -21.71 -28.96 -19.53
N LYS A 196 -20.90 -29.66 -20.33
CA LYS A 196 -21.37 -30.76 -21.20
C LYS A 196 -21.18 -32.16 -20.61
N GLY A 197 -20.50 -32.28 -19.46
CA GLY A 197 -20.10 -33.56 -18.90
C GLY A 197 -19.14 -34.36 -19.81
N SER A 198 -18.34 -33.68 -20.63
CA SER A 198 -17.43 -34.29 -21.60
C SER A 198 -15.97 -34.24 -21.16
N PRO A 199 -15.05 -35.01 -21.77
CA PRO A 199 -13.62 -34.80 -21.60
C PRO A 199 -13.16 -33.43 -22.11
N VAL A 200 -12.00 -32.97 -21.65
CA VAL A 200 -11.29 -31.79 -22.16
C VAL A 200 -10.53 -32.20 -23.43
N GLU A 201 -11.03 -31.77 -24.58
CA GLU A 201 -10.40 -32.08 -25.87
C GLU A 201 -9.53 -30.92 -26.36
N PHE A 202 -8.24 -31.13 -26.61
CA PHE A 202 -7.33 -30.09 -27.10
C PHE A 202 -6.28 -30.60 -28.08
N LYS A 203 -5.69 -29.68 -28.86
CA LYS A 203 -4.55 -30.01 -29.73
C LYS A 203 -3.26 -29.56 -29.07
N MET A 204 -2.33 -30.48 -28.87
CA MET A 204 -0.98 -30.17 -28.37
C MET A 204 0.04 -30.84 -29.27
N SER A 205 1.00 -30.05 -29.77
CA SER A 205 2.04 -30.52 -30.71
C SER A 205 1.46 -31.26 -31.93
N GLY A 206 0.35 -30.77 -32.47
CA GLY A 206 -0.34 -31.36 -33.63
C GLY A 206 -1.21 -32.58 -33.35
N ARG A 207 -1.16 -33.17 -32.15
CA ARG A 207 -1.99 -34.32 -31.75
C ARG A 207 -3.27 -33.86 -31.07
N GLN A 208 -4.40 -34.44 -31.47
CA GLN A 208 -5.66 -34.30 -30.72
C GLN A 208 -5.56 -35.16 -29.47
N LEU A 209 -5.79 -34.55 -28.31
CA LEU A 209 -5.78 -35.19 -27.00
C LEU A 209 -7.16 -35.01 -26.37
N SER A 210 -7.65 -36.05 -25.70
CA SER A 210 -8.88 -36.04 -24.93
C SER A 210 -8.54 -36.49 -23.51
N TYR A 211 -8.71 -35.60 -22.54
CA TYR A 211 -8.37 -35.84 -21.14
C TYR A 211 -9.62 -35.73 -20.28
N PRO A 212 -9.98 -36.75 -19.50
CA PRO A 212 -11.09 -36.64 -18.56
C PRO A 212 -10.73 -35.65 -17.45
N VAL A 213 -11.75 -34.99 -16.91
CA VAL A 213 -11.60 -34.03 -15.82
C VAL A 213 -11.11 -34.73 -14.56
N VAL A 214 -10.06 -34.17 -13.93
CA VAL A 214 -9.49 -34.69 -12.68
C VAL A 214 -10.28 -34.15 -11.50
N LYS A 215 -10.49 -34.99 -10.48
CA LYS A 215 -11.25 -34.63 -9.27
C LYS A 215 -10.32 -34.36 -8.09
N ASN A 216 -10.68 -33.38 -7.27
CA ASN A 216 -10.01 -33.07 -6.00
C ASN A 216 -10.34 -34.07 -4.89
N GLU A 217 -9.84 -33.78 -3.68
CA GLU A 217 -10.06 -34.54 -2.44
C GLU A 217 -11.54 -34.73 -2.09
N SER A 218 -12.40 -33.78 -2.47
CA SER A 218 -13.85 -33.81 -2.23
C SER A 218 -14.63 -34.50 -3.35
N GLY A 219 -13.93 -35.09 -4.33
CA GLY A 219 -14.55 -35.73 -5.49
C GLY A 219 -15.15 -34.74 -6.51
N LYS A 220 -14.92 -33.44 -6.35
CA LYS A 220 -15.38 -32.39 -7.27
C LYS A 220 -14.36 -32.15 -8.38
N PRO A 221 -14.80 -31.77 -9.60
CA PRO A 221 -13.90 -31.36 -10.66
C PRO A 221 -12.92 -30.26 -10.24
N ASP A 222 -11.65 -30.38 -10.63
CA ASP A 222 -10.60 -29.42 -10.25
C ASP A 222 -9.80 -28.93 -11.47
N PRO A 223 -9.79 -27.62 -11.76
CA PRO A 223 -9.09 -27.07 -12.92
C PRO A 223 -7.58 -27.18 -12.79
N ASN A 224 -7.02 -27.01 -11.60
CA ASN A 224 -5.57 -26.96 -11.36
C ASN A 224 -4.95 -28.35 -11.47
N LEU A 225 -5.59 -29.37 -10.89
CA LEU A 225 -5.21 -30.78 -11.05
C LEU A 225 -5.37 -31.25 -12.50
N THR A 226 -6.42 -30.80 -13.20
CA THR A 226 -6.63 -31.13 -14.62
C THR A 226 -5.55 -30.51 -15.50
N LEU A 227 -5.21 -29.24 -15.28
CA LEU A 227 -4.10 -28.57 -15.96
C LEU A 227 -2.77 -29.28 -15.67
N LEU A 228 -2.48 -29.59 -14.40
CA LEU A 228 -1.26 -30.29 -14.01
C LEU A 228 -1.15 -31.66 -14.71
N ALA A 229 -2.24 -32.41 -14.79
CA ALA A 229 -2.28 -33.69 -15.52
C ALA A 229 -1.92 -33.51 -17.00
N ILE A 230 -2.55 -32.53 -17.65
CA ILE A 230 -2.37 -32.26 -19.07
C ILE A 230 -0.93 -31.81 -19.38
N PHE A 231 -0.39 -30.84 -18.63
CA PHE A 231 0.97 -30.32 -18.84
C PHE A 231 2.06 -31.38 -18.61
N ASN A 232 1.76 -32.42 -17.84
CA ASN A 232 2.66 -33.53 -17.55
C ASN A 232 2.29 -34.82 -18.29
N GLN A 233 1.30 -34.77 -19.18
CA GLN A 233 0.79 -35.91 -19.97
C GLN A 233 0.49 -37.15 -19.10
N LEU A 234 -0.05 -36.91 -17.90
CA LEU A 234 -0.39 -37.97 -16.96
C LEU A 234 -1.76 -38.55 -17.28
N PRO A 235 -1.87 -39.88 -17.42
CA PRO A 235 -3.16 -40.57 -17.39
C PRO A 235 -3.98 -40.20 -16.15
N SER A 236 -5.29 -40.05 -16.32
CA SER A 236 -6.20 -39.58 -15.27
C SER A 236 -6.22 -40.50 -14.04
N ASP A 237 -6.14 -41.81 -14.25
CA ASP A 237 -6.02 -42.82 -13.19
C ASP A 237 -4.76 -42.61 -12.33
N LYS A 238 -3.63 -42.25 -12.95
CA LYS A 238 -2.38 -42.01 -12.22
C LYS A 238 -2.43 -40.75 -11.37
N ILE A 239 -2.96 -39.65 -11.90
CA ILE A 239 -3.10 -38.42 -11.10
C ILE A 239 -4.17 -38.57 -10.03
N GLN A 240 -5.27 -39.28 -10.29
CA GLN A 240 -6.26 -39.59 -9.27
C GLN A 240 -5.67 -40.46 -8.15
N THR A 241 -4.82 -41.43 -8.49
CA THR A 241 -4.08 -42.23 -7.50
C THR A 241 -3.12 -41.36 -6.68
N LEU A 242 -2.44 -40.39 -7.31
CA LEU A 242 -1.59 -39.44 -6.60
C LEU A 242 -2.40 -38.58 -5.63
N VAL A 243 -3.54 -38.04 -6.06
CA VAL A 243 -4.47 -37.28 -5.22
C VAL A 243 -4.86 -38.09 -3.98
N GLN A 244 -5.25 -39.36 -4.16
CA GLN A 244 -5.60 -40.24 -3.03
C GLN A 244 -4.42 -40.50 -2.09
N LYS A 245 -3.21 -40.72 -2.63
CA LYS A 245 -2.01 -40.92 -1.81
C LYS A 245 -1.66 -39.67 -0.99
N VAL A 246 -1.72 -38.50 -1.61
CA VAL A 246 -1.45 -37.21 -0.93
C VAL A 246 -2.51 -36.94 0.12
N LEU A 247 -3.78 -37.20 -0.16
CA LEU A 247 -4.87 -37.08 0.82
C LEU A 247 -4.64 -37.98 2.06
N LEU A 248 -4.22 -39.23 1.84
CA LEU A 248 -3.88 -40.16 2.94
C LEU A 248 -2.66 -39.69 3.74
N LEU A 249 -1.64 -39.14 3.07
CA LEU A 249 -0.47 -38.55 3.73
C LEU A 249 -0.87 -37.34 4.58
N SER A 250 -1.71 -36.45 4.06
CA SER A 250 -2.22 -35.29 4.79
C SER A 250 -2.99 -35.70 6.05
N LYS A 251 -3.89 -36.70 5.95
CA LYS A 251 -4.64 -37.22 7.11
C LYS A 251 -3.75 -37.91 8.16
N LYS A 252 -2.72 -38.65 7.74
CA LYS A 252 -1.73 -39.25 8.66
C LYS A 252 -0.81 -38.21 9.32
N SER A 253 -0.55 -37.11 8.63
CA SER A 253 0.27 -36.00 9.13
C SER A 253 -0.46 -35.21 10.23
N GLU A 254 -1.79 -35.12 10.15
CA GLU A 254 -2.63 -34.47 11.16
C GLU A 254 -2.64 -35.23 12.50
N SER A 255 -2.32 -36.52 12.49
CA SER A 255 -2.16 -37.37 13.68
C SER A 255 -0.69 -37.53 14.12
N GLY A 256 0.28 -36.95 13.38
CA GLY A 256 1.72 -37.09 13.61
C GLY A 256 2.46 -35.76 13.90
N ARG A 257 3.79 -35.84 14.08
CA ARG A 257 4.68 -34.67 14.33
C ARG A 257 5.06 -33.89 13.06
N THR A 258 4.99 -34.51 11.88
CA THR A 258 5.21 -33.84 10.59
C THR A 258 3.89 -33.25 10.13
N ARG A 259 3.75 -31.92 10.14
CA ARG A 259 2.50 -31.21 9.90
C ARG A 259 2.59 -30.41 8.61
N PHE A 260 1.62 -30.58 7.70
CA PHE A 260 1.59 -29.89 6.42
C PHE A 260 0.68 -28.65 6.46
N ALA A 261 1.12 -27.55 5.83
CA ALA A 261 0.39 -26.29 5.71
C ALA A 261 -0.09 -26.07 4.27
N PHE A 262 -0.95 -26.97 3.79
CA PHE A 262 -1.50 -26.91 2.42
C PHE A 262 -3.02 -26.70 2.44
N THR A 263 -3.49 -25.81 1.58
CA THR A 263 -4.92 -25.46 1.40
C THR A 263 -5.67 -26.47 0.54
N THR A 264 -5.01 -27.08 -0.45
CA THR A 264 -5.60 -28.05 -1.37
C THR A 264 -4.65 -29.23 -1.65
N THR A 265 -5.15 -30.31 -2.24
CA THR A 265 -4.28 -31.41 -2.71
C THR A 265 -3.31 -30.96 -3.80
N TYR A 266 -3.72 -30.02 -4.66
CA TYR A 266 -2.83 -29.43 -5.68
C TYR A 266 -1.63 -28.75 -5.03
N ASP A 267 -1.85 -27.92 -4.00
CA ASP A 267 -0.77 -27.24 -3.27
C ASP A 267 0.16 -28.24 -2.60
N ALA A 268 -0.39 -29.33 -2.03
CA ALA A 268 0.39 -30.38 -1.41
C ALA A 268 1.30 -31.13 -2.42
N ILE A 269 0.81 -31.40 -3.63
CA ILE A 269 1.62 -32.03 -4.69
C ILE A 269 2.82 -31.15 -5.06
N LEU A 270 2.60 -29.83 -5.17
CA LEU A 270 3.66 -28.88 -5.54
C LEU A 270 4.60 -28.53 -4.37
N GLY A 271 4.10 -28.60 -3.13
CA GLY A 271 4.87 -28.27 -1.93
C GLY A 271 5.86 -29.37 -1.49
N LEU A 272 5.65 -30.61 -1.90
CA LEU A 272 6.57 -31.71 -1.59
C LEU A 272 7.86 -31.59 -2.41
N LYS A 273 9.00 -31.30 -1.75
CA LYS A 273 10.32 -31.09 -2.39
C LYS A 273 10.71 -32.18 -3.41
N ASN A 274 10.40 -33.45 -3.10
CA ASN A 274 10.73 -34.61 -3.94
C ASN A 274 9.92 -34.67 -5.25
N LEU A 275 8.81 -33.94 -5.30
CA LEU A 275 7.87 -33.88 -6.42
C LEU A 275 8.03 -32.57 -7.20
N ARG A 276 8.25 -31.44 -6.52
CA ARG A 276 8.30 -30.09 -7.12
C ARG A 276 9.22 -29.98 -8.35
N GLY A 277 10.43 -30.53 -8.30
CA GLY A 277 11.41 -30.46 -9.40
C GLY A 277 11.09 -31.35 -10.61
N LYS A 278 10.07 -32.21 -10.54
CA LYS A 278 9.71 -33.18 -11.59
C LYS A 278 8.50 -32.77 -12.42
N TRP A 279 7.77 -31.73 -11.99
CA TRP A 279 6.53 -31.31 -12.62
C TRP A 279 6.72 -30.08 -13.50
N ASN A 280 6.12 -30.11 -14.69
CA ASN A 280 5.83 -28.90 -15.44
C ASN A 280 4.62 -28.22 -14.78
N VAL A 281 4.88 -27.23 -13.93
CA VAL A 281 3.85 -26.45 -13.23
C VAL A 281 3.09 -25.58 -14.25
N PRO A 282 1.75 -25.57 -14.25
CA PRO A 282 0.98 -24.68 -15.10
C PRO A 282 1.29 -23.20 -14.83
N PRO A 283 1.30 -22.34 -15.86
CA PRO A 283 1.55 -20.90 -15.71
C PRO A 283 0.34 -20.13 -15.16
N LEU A 284 -0.75 -20.80 -14.82
CA LEU A 284 -1.95 -20.20 -14.25
C LEU A 284 -2.58 -21.12 -13.22
N GLU A 285 -3.27 -20.55 -12.25
CA GLU A 285 -4.06 -21.26 -11.23
C GLU A 285 -5.44 -20.62 -11.10
N LEU A 286 -6.48 -21.43 -11.21
CA LEU A 286 -7.88 -21.00 -11.17
C LEU A 286 -8.52 -21.41 -9.84
N ASN A 287 -9.19 -20.47 -9.17
CA ASN A 287 -9.98 -20.69 -7.95
C ASN A 287 -9.20 -21.43 -6.85
N ASN A 288 -7.87 -21.25 -6.80
CA ASN A 288 -7.07 -21.83 -5.73
C ASN A 288 -7.29 -21.00 -4.46
N VAL A 289 -7.83 -21.66 -3.42
CA VAL A 289 -8.21 -21.05 -2.15
C VAL A 289 -7.01 -20.38 -1.45
N LYS A 290 -5.78 -20.86 -1.70
CA LYS A 290 -4.55 -20.21 -1.24
C LYS A 290 -4.57 -18.71 -1.52
N TRP A 291 -4.95 -18.31 -2.73
CA TRP A 291 -4.87 -16.92 -3.17
C TRP A 291 -5.96 -16.00 -2.60
N LEU A 292 -6.93 -16.57 -1.89
CA LEU A 292 -7.94 -15.80 -1.15
C LEU A 292 -7.47 -15.41 0.26
N ILE A 293 -6.42 -16.07 0.78
CA ILE A 293 -5.90 -15.87 2.14
C ILE A 293 -4.51 -15.22 2.18
N VAL A 294 -3.76 -15.22 1.07
CA VAL A 294 -2.44 -14.57 0.97
C VAL A 294 -2.43 -13.42 -0.02
N GLU A 295 -1.52 -12.45 0.18
CA GLU A 295 -1.38 -11.28 -0.70
C GLU A 295 -0.54 -11.57 -1.95
N ASP A 296 0.50 -12.40 -1.86
CA ASP A 296 1.39 -12.74 -2.96
C ASP A 296 1.95 -14.17 -2.87
N GLU A 297 2.80 -14.58 -3.82
CA GLU A 297 3.42 -15.91 -3.82
C GLU A 297 4.45 -16.13 -2.70
N GLN A 298 5.02 -15.06 -2.13
CA GLN A 298 6.06 -15.12 -1.10
C GLN A 298 5.47 -15.34 0.30
N HIS A 299 4.20 -14.94 0.50
CA HIS A 299 3.49 -15.16 1.75
C HIS A 299 3.29 -16.66 2.03
N GLU A 300 3.82 -17.11 3.16
CA GLU A 300 3.66 -18.48 3.64
C GLU A 300 2.28 -18.66 4.28
N VAL A 301 1.60 -19.74 3.91
CA VAL A 301 0.33 -20.13 4.53
C VAL A 301 0.64 -20.86 5.84
N SER A 302 0.09 -20.37 6.95
CA SER A 302 0.21 -21.06 8.24
C SER A 302 -0.64 -22.33 8.27
N GLN A 303 -0.37 -23.23 9.22
CA GLN A 303 -1.16 -24.46 9.37
C GLN A 303 -2.61 -24.16 9.73
N GLN A 304 -2.84 -23.16 10.57
CA GLN A 304 -4.15 -22.71 11.02
C GLN A 304 -4.95 -22.13 9.86
N MET A 305 -4.32 -21.25 9.06
CA MET A 305 -4.93 -20.70 7.83
C MET A 305 -5.34 -21.81 6.86
N ALA A 306 -4.46 -22.80 6.64
CA ALA A 306 -4.76 -23.94 5.78
C ALA A 306 -5.94 -24.79 6.30
N ARG A 307 -6.12 -24.89 7.62
CA ARG A 307 -7.27 -25.61 8.23
C ARG A 307 -8.56 -24.82 8.08
N VAL A 308 -8.55 -23.51 8.32
CA VAL A 308 -9.72 -22.63 8.10
C VAL A 308 -10.15 -22.69 6.63
N ALA A 309 -9.21 -22.54 5.70
CA ALA A 309 -9.46 -22.62 4.27
C ALA A 309 -10.12 -23.95 3.85
N ARG A 310 -9.61 -25.08 4.33
CA ARG A 310 -10.21 -26.41 4.08
C ARG A 310 -11.59 -26.53 4.68
N TYR A 311 -11.78 -26.08 5.92
CA TYR A 311 -13.09 -26.12 6.58
C TYR A 311 -14.14 -25.30 5.83
N VAL A 312 -13.78 -24.09 5.38
CA VAL A 312 -14.67 -23.23 4.57
C VAL A 312 -14.98 -23.91 3.25
N THR A 313 -13.99 -24.48 2.57
CA THR A 313 -14.20 -25.19 1.31
C THR A 313 -15.10 -26.43 1.48
N GLU A 314 -14.97 -27.16 2.57
CA GLU A 314 -15.84 -28.30 2.88
C GLU A 314 -17.27 -27.88 3.25
N SER A 315 -17.42 -26.76 3.95
CA SER A 315 -18.73 -26.32 4.47
C SER A 315 -19.51 -25.42 3.51
N TYR A 316 -18.84 -24.77 2.57
CA TYR A 316 -19.41 -23.81 1.63
C TYR A 316 -19.07 -24.12 0.17
N GLY A 317 -18.27 -25.16 -0.13
CA GLY A 317 -17.78 -25.42 -1.48
C GLY A 317 -18.84 -25.85 -2.51
N GLU A 318 -20.13 -25.85 -2.16
CA GLU A 318 -21.23 -25.85 -3.14
C GLU A 318 -21.37 -24.48 -3.83
N SER A 319 -20.98 -23.40 -3.14
CA SER A 319 -20.92 -22.03 -3.64
C SER A 319 -19.52 -21.45 -3.42
N VAL A 320 -18.67 -21.50 -4.45
CA VAL A 320 -17.33 -20.86 -4.43
C VAL A 320 -17.40 -19.35 -4.14
N PRO A 321 -18.39 -18.56 -4.63
CA PRO A 321 -18.53 -17.16 -4.24
C PRO A 321 -18.73 -16.99 -2.74
N GLU A 322 -19.58 -17.83 -2.12
CA GLU A 322 -19.86 -17.77 -0.69
C GLU A 322 -18.64 -18.14 0.15
N ALA A 323 -17.93 -19.22 -0.24
CA ALA A 323 -16.65 -19.58 0.37
C ALA A 323 -15.62 -18.43 0.31
N SER A 324 -15.58 -17.71 -0.81
CA SER A 324 -14.69 -16.55 -1.00
C SER A 324 -15.10 -15.38 -0.11
N ARG A 325 -16.40 -15.07 -0.02
CA ARG A 325 -16.96 -14.02 0.85
C ARG A 325 -16.68 -14.31 2.34
N VAL A 326 -16.83 -15.57 2.76
CA VAL A 326 -16.50 -16.01 4.13
C VAL A 326 -15.00 -15.84 4.41
N LEU A 327 -14.12 -16.32 3.52
CA LEU A 327 -12.67 -16.15 3.72
C LEU A 327 -12.23 -14.69 3.71
N LYS A 328 -12.82 -13.85 2.84
CA LYS A 328 -12.57 -12.40 2.83
C LYS A 328 -13.04 -11.73 4.12
N SER A 329 -14.11 -12.22 4.73
CA SER A 329 -14.57 -11.72 6.03
C SER A 329 -13.58 -12.04 7.15
N VAL A 330 -12.86 -13.17 7.08
CA VAL A 330 -11.84 -13.53 8.08
C VAL A 330 -10.48 -12.88 7.79
N TYR A 331 -10.02 -12.91 6.54
CA TYR A 331 -8.64 -12.58 6.14
C TYR A 331 -8.51 -11.31 5.30
N GLY A 332 -9.60 -10.59 4.99
CA GLY A 332 -9.56 -9.37 4.19
C GLY A 332 -8.77 -8.24 4.85
N ASN A 333 -7.99 -7.50 4.07
CA ASN A 333 -7.12 -6.40 4.54
C ASN A 333 -7.68 -5.00 4.21
N ASP A 334 -8.96 -4.91 3.86
CA ASP A 334 -9.67 -3.70 3.44
C ASP A 334 -10.56 -3.10 4.53
N TYR A 335 -10.48 -3.59 5.77
CA TYR A 335 -11.31 -3.16 6.90
C TYR A 335 -11.19 -1.67 7.28
N GLU A 336 -10.09 -1.01 6.90
CA GLU A 336 -9.93 0.44 7.09
C GLU A 336 -10.85 1.28 6.20
N LYS A 337 -11.37 0.69 5.10
CA LYS A 337 -12.12 1.39 4.04
C LYS A 337 -13.60 1.00 3.99
N ILE A 338 -14.08 0.16 4.90
CA ILE A 338 -15.46 -0.34 4.90
C ILE A 338 -16.39 0.49 5.79
N ASP A 339 -17.68 0.54 5.43
CA ASP A 339 -18.72 1.19 6.21
C ASP A 339 -19.37 0.27 7.27
N SER A 340 -20.28 0.81 8.08
CA SER A 340 -20.98 0.07 9.14
C SER A 340 -21.79 -1.11 8.61
N ASN A 341 -22.45 -0.98 7.45
CA ASN A 341 -23.22 -2.05 6.84
C ASN A 341 -22.32 -3.21 6.40
N GLN A 342 -21.18 -2.89 5.78
CA GLN A 342 -20.20 -3.88 5.34
C GLN A 342 -19.56 -4.62 6.51
N VAL A 343 -19.28 -3.93 7.64
CA VAL A 343 -18.83 -4.57 8.88
C VAL A 343 -19.87 -5.60 9.36
N ALA A 344 -21.15 -5.20 9.45
CA ALA A 344 -22.21 -6.09 9.92
C ALA A 344 -22.44 -7.31 9.00
N GLN A 345 -22.34 -7.13 7.68
CA GLN A 345 -22.44 -8.24 6.72
C GLN A 345 -21.29 -9.24 6.87
N ARG A 346 -20.04 -8.78 7.01
CA ARG A 346 -18.87 -9.65 7.24
C ARG A 346 -18.97 -10.42 8.55
N LEU A 347 -19.46 -9.76 9.60
CA LEU A 347 -19.74 -10.40 10.88
C LEU A 347 -20.83 -11.47 10.77
N THR A 348 -21.85 -11.25 9.94
CA THR A 348 -22.91 -12.24 9.69
C THR A 348 -22.36 -13.50 9.03
N LEU A 349 -21.52 -13.35 7.99
CA LEU A 349 -20.87 -14.49 7.34
C LEU A 349 -19.94 -15.25 8.29
N THR A 350 -19.22 -14.52 9.13
CA THR A 350 -18.35 -15.11 10.16
C THR A 350 -19.18 -15.82 11.24
N SER A 351 -20.34 -15.26 11.59
CA SER A 351 -21.30 -15.86 12.52
C SER A 351 -21.81 -17.20 12.00
N ASP A 352 -22.18 -17.26 10.73
CA ASP A 352 -22.62 -18.50 10.08
C ASP A 352 -21.49 -19.54 10.06
N LEU A 353 -20.25 -19.11 9.80
CA LEU A 353 -19.08 -19.99 9.83
C LEU A 353 -18.88 -20.61 11.23
N LEU A 354 -18.90 -19.78 12.27
CA LEU A 354 -18.74 -20.22 13.66
C LEU A 354 -19.88 -21.15 14.08
N THR A 355 -21.12 -20.82 13.71
CA THR A 355 -22.29 -21.66 14.01
C THR A 355 -22.14 -23.05 13.37
N ARG A 356 -21.69 -23.13 12.11
CA ARG A 356 -21.40 -24.41 11.46
C ARG A 356 -20.26 -25.16 12.15
N MET A 357 -19.21 -24.44 12.59
CA MET A 357 -18.09 -25.03 13.34
C MET A 357 -18.51 -25.59 14.70
N ASP A 358 -19.47 -24.97 15.37
CA ASP A 358 -20.06 -25.50 16.61
C ASP A 358 -20.91 -26.73 16.35
N GLN A 359 -21.73 -26.73 15.29
CA GLN A 359 -22.57 -27.88 14.93
C GLN A 359 -21.75 -29.14 14.52
N LYS A 360 -20.55 -28.97 13.98
CA LYS A 360 -19.68 -30.06 13.52
C LYS A 360 -18.55 -30.41 14.49
N ASP A 361 -18.56 -29.86 15.71
CA ASP A 361 -17.48 -30.02 16.71
C ASP A 361 -16.08 -29.77 16.12
N ALA A 362 -15.95 -28.70 15.32
CA ALA A 362 -14.68 -28.33 14.72
C ALA A 362 -13.62 -28.03 15.79
N ASN A 363 -12.35 -28.34 15.48
CA ASN A 363 -11.22 -28.16 16.39
C ASN A 363 -11.16 -26.70 16.91
N GLN A 364 -11.00 -26.57 18.23
CA GLN A 364 -10.91 -25.28 18.91
C GLN A 364 -9.82 -24.37 18.33
N ASP A 365 -8.67 -24.92 17.92
CA ASP A 365 -7.59 -24.15 17.30
C ASP A 365 -8.07 -23.39 16.04
N VAL A 366 -8.99 -23.98 15.27
CA VAL A 366 -9.53 -23.39 14.03
C VAL A 366 -10.52 -22.28 14.36
N LYS A 367 -11.32 -22.45 15.42
CA LYS A 367 -12.23 -21.41 15.91
C LYS A 367 -11.44 -20.22 16.45
N THR A 368 -10.37 -20.47 17.19
CA THR A 368 -9.46 -19.44 17.71
C THR A 368 -8.84 -18.64 16.57
N GLU A 369 -8.29 -19.30 15.54
CA GLU A 369 -7.74 -18.63 14.35
C GLU A 369 -8.77 -17.69 13.70
N VAL A 370 -10.03 -18.12 13.52
CA VAL A 370 -11.08 -17.26 12.95
C VAL A 370 -11.33 -16.03 13.83
N LEU A 371 -11.49 -16.23 15.13
CA LEU A 371 -11.81 -15.16 16.08
C LEU A 371 -10.66 -14.16 16.23
N GLU A 372 -9.42 -14.62 16.34
CA GLU A 372 -8.22 -13.78 16.42
C GLU A 372 -8.04 -12.95 15.16
N ASN A 373 -8.28 -13.56 13.99
CA ASN A 373 -8.18 -12.82 12.74
C ASN A 373 -9.26 -11.74 12.69
N VAL A 374 -10.53 -12.07 12.96
CA VAL A 374 -11.65 -11.11 12.95
C VAL A 374 -11.44 -10.00 13.96
N TRP A 375 -11.00 -10.31 15.19
CA TRP A 375 -10.61 -9.32 16.20
C TRP A 375 -9.57 -8.33 15.67
N THR A 376 -8.48 -8.84 15.08
CA THR A 376 -7.43 -8.00 14.50
C THR A 376 -8.00 -7.04 13.45
N ARG A 377 -8.94 -7.51 12.62
CA ARG A 377 -9.52 -6.72 11.51
C ARG A 377 -10.54 -5.71 12.00
N LEU A 378 -11.36 -6.05 13.00
CA LEU A 378 -12.22 -5.08 13.68
C LEU A 378 -11.38 -3.96 14.32
N GLY A 379 -10.17 -4.28 14.80
CA GLY A 379 -9.21 -3.29 15.28
C GLY A 379 -8.77 -2.25 14.25
N LEU A 380 -8.91 -2.53 12.93
CA LEU A 380 -8.57 -1.65 11.82
C LEU A 380 -9.75 -0.77 11.35
N VAL A 381 -10.97 -1.09 11.78
CA VAL A 381 -12.17 -0.31 11.41
C VAL A 381 -12.07 1.07 12.04
N ASN A 382 -12.39 2.10 11.27
CA ASN A 382 -12.39 3.47 11.76
C ASN A 382 -13.35 3.63 12.95
N ASP A 383 -12.88 4.27 14.02
CA ASP A 383 -13.62 4.47 15.27
C ASP A 383 -15.03 5.07 15.03
N GLY A 384 -15.19 5.99 14.07
CA GLY A 384 -16.49 6.62 13.76
C GLY A 384 -17.53 5.66 13.16
N ILE A 385 -17.13 4.49 12.68
CA ILE A 385 -18.05 3.47 12.17
C ILE A 385 -18.81 2.78 13.31
N TYR A 386 -18.18 2.62 14.48
CA TYR A 386 -18.80 1.97 15.65
C TYR A 386 -19.94 2.78 16.26
N ASP A 387 -19.94 4.10 16.08
CA ASP A 387 -21.05 4.97 16.50
C ASP A 387 -22.36 4.62 15.77
N ASN A 388 -22.25 4.04 14.56
CA ASN A 388 -23.35 3.65 13.70
C ASN A 388 -23.72 2.16 13.80
N LEU A 389 -23.15 1.44 14.77
CA LEU A 389 -23.44 0.04 15.06
C LEU A 389 -24.18 -0.08 16.40
N ILE A 390 -25.34 -0.71 16.40
CA ILE A 390 -26.11 -1.06 17.60
C ILE A 390 -25.95 -2.57 17.83
N VAL A 391 -25.43 -2.93 18.99
CA VAL A 391 -25.20 -4.34 19.37
C VAL A 391 -26.22 -4.68 20.46
N GLY A 392 -27.12 -5.61 20.16
CA GLY A 392 -28.05 -6.21 21.13
C GLY A 392 -27.51 -7.53 21.69
N GLU A 393 -28.33 -8.24 22.46
CA GLU A 393 -27.94 -9.52 23.09
C GLU A 393 -27.60 -10.62 22.08
N ASP A 394 -28.32 -10.70 20.95
CA ASP A 394 -28.12 -11.72 19.92
C ASP A 394 -28.05 -11.14 18.49
N ARG A 395 -28.02 -9.81 18.34
CA ARG A 395 -28.15 -9.14 17.04
C ARG A 395 -27.27 -7.91 16.88
N ILE A 396 -26.95 -7.60 15.63
CA ILE A 396 -26.33 -6.34 15.22
C ILE A 396 -27.27 -5.58 14.30
N GLU A 397 -27.34 -4.27 14.50
CA GLU A 397 -27.99 -3.32 13.62
C GLU A 397 -26.95 -2.30 13.16
N ALA A 398 -26.87 -2.07 11.85
CA ALA A 398 -25.97 -1.11 11.23
C ALA A 398 -26.74 -0.07 10.43
N GLN A 399 -26.35 1.19 10.62
CA GLN A 399 -26.94 2.33 9.91
C GLN A 399 -25.84 3.04 9.13
N ALA A 400 -25.85 2.95 7.80
CA ALA A 400 -24.91 3.69 6.95
C ALA A 400 -25.62 4.85 6.24
N PRO A 401 -25.02 6.05 6.13
CA PRO A 401 -25.62 7.19 5.45
C PRO A 401 -26.06 6.84 4.02
N GLY A 402 -27.32 7.11 3.69
CA GLY A 402 -27.87 6.86 2.35
C GLY A 402 -28.14 5.38 2.03
N LYS A 403 -27.91 4.44 2.96
CA LYS A 403 -28.20 3.02 2.81
C LYS A 403 -29.33 2.58 3.74
N LYS A 404 -29.96 1.44 3.42
CA LYS A 404 -30.95 0.81 4.31
C LYS A 404 -30.25 0.28 5.56
N THR A 405 -30.94 0.37 6.69
CA THR A 405 -30.53 -0.28 7.93
C THR A 405 -30.40 -1.79 7.72
N PHE A 406 -29.26 -2.34 8.12
CA PHE A 406 -29.00 -3.78 8.07
C PHE A 406 -29.17 -4.35 9.48
N ILE A 407 -29.92 -5.44 9.62
CA ILE A 407 -30.15 -6.11 10.92
C ILE A 407 -29.92 -7.60 10.73
N ALA A 408 -29.06 -8.19 11.57
CA ALA A 408 -28.76 -9.63 11.52
C ALA A 408 -28.51 -10.21 12.91
N LYS A 409 -28.77 -11.52 13.04
CA LYS A 409 -28.41 -12.30 14.23
C LYS A 409 -26.91 -12.59 14.22
N LEU A 410 -26.24 -12.48 15.37
CA LEU A 410 -24.82 -12.79 15.51
C LEU A 410 -24.57 -13.89 16.55
N HIS A 411 -23.48 -14.61 16.33
CA HIS A 411 -22.91 -15.56 17.26
C HIS A 411 -22.39 -14.84 18.51
N ASP A 412 -22.67 -15.35 19.71
CA ASP A 412 -22.36 -14.71 21.00
C ASP A 412 -20.90 -14.25 21.13
N LYS A 413 -19.95 -15.09 20.68
CA LYS A 413 -18.53 -14.72 20.65
C LYS A 413 -18.24 -13.45 19.84
N LEU A 414 -18.89 -13.25 18.70
CA LEU A 414 -18.71 -12.04 17.87
C LEU A 414 -19.38 -10.83 18.50
N ILE A 415 -20.51 -10.99 19.19
CA ILE A 415 -21.16 -9.93 19.96
C ILE A 415 -20.20 -9.38 21.00
N GLY A 416 -19.49 -10.26 21.71
CA GLY A 416 -18.43 -9.87 22.64
C GLY A 416 -17.30 -9.06 21.97
N LEU A 417 -16.82 -9.49 20.80
CA LEU A 417 -15.76 -8.77 20.08
C LEU A 417 -16.21 -7.36 19.65
N VAL A 418 -17.38 -7.25 19.00
CA VAL A 418 -17.91 -5.96 18.55
C VAL A 418 -18.23 -5.05 19.73
N GLY A 419 -18.80 -5.62 20.80
CA GLY A 419 -19.06 -4.91 22.05
C GLY A 419 -17.78 -4.34 22.66
N PHE A 420 -16.70 -5.12 22.69
CA PHE A 420 -15.38 -4.63 23.11
C PHE A 420 -14.90 -3.47 22.24
N HIS A 421 -14.89 -3.62 20.91
CA HIS A 421 -14.39 -2.55 20.02
C HIS A 421 -15.23 -1.28 20.13
N LYS A 422 -16.55 -1.39 20.31
CA LYS A 422 -17.42 -0.25 20.58
C LYS A 422 -17.10 0.42 21.92
N ASN A 423 -16.93 -0.37 22.99
CA ASN A 423 -16.54 0.16 24.30
C ASN A 423 -15.15 0.80 24.26
N ARG A 424 -14.21 0.23 23.50
CA ARG A 424 -12.87 0.78 23.27
C ARG A 424 -12.96 2.16 22.62
N THR A 425 -13.79 2.34 21.59
CA THR A 425 -14.02 3.65 20.98
C THR A 425 -14.61 4.66 21.98
N ILE A 426 -15.60 4.27 22.77
CA ILE A 426 -16.20 5.13 23.82
C ILE A 426 -15.14 5.52 24.87
N THR A 427 -14.36 4.55 25.32
CA THR A 427 -13.32 4.76 26.35
C THR A 427 -12.21 5.66 25.82
N LYS A 428 -11.79 5.49 24.57
CA LYS A 428 -10.86 6.42 23.90
C LYS A 428 -11.39 7.85 23.90
N LYS A 429 -12.67 8.06 23.56
CA LYS A 429 -13.31 9.39 23.62
C LYS A 429 -13.27 9.97 25.04
N LYS A 430 -13.59 9.17 26.07
CA LYS A 430 -13.45 9.58 27.49
C LYS A 430 -12.01 9.97 27.84
N MET A 431 -11.01 9.19 27.39
CA MET A 431 -9.59 9.49 27.59
C MET A 431 -9.14 10.75 26.87
N THR A 432 -9.73 11.07 25.72
CA THR A 432 -9.47 12.33 25.02
C THR A 432 -10.06 13.51 25.78
N ASP A 433 -11.32 13.37 26.20
CA ASP A 433 -12.08 14.42 26.85
C ASP A 433 -11.58 14.74 28.27
N MET A 434 -10.87 13.81 28.92
CA MET A 434 -10.32 14.01 30.27
C MET A 434 -9.32 15.17 30.37
N VAL A 435 -8.82 15.67 29.23
CA VAL A 435 -7.97 16.85 29.16
C VAL A 435 -8.75 18.13 29.45
N HIS A 436 -10.02 18.21 29.05
CA HIS A 436 -10.79 19.45 29.09
C HIS A 436 -11.89 19.45 30.15
N GLN A 437 -12.27 18.27 30.65
CA GLN A 437 -13.36 18.13 31.59
C GLN A 437 -13.11 17.00 32.59
N VAL A 438 -13.77 17.11 33.74
CA VAL A 438 -13.79 16.04 34.74
C VAL A 438 -14.56 14.86 34.17
N ILE A 439 -13.83 13.83 33.76
CA ILE A 439 -14.38 12.55 33.30
C ILE A 439 -14.28 11.52 34.41
N ASP A 440 -15.43 10.92 34.74
CA ASP A 440 -15.54 9.73 35.57
C ASP A 440 -15.36 8.48 34.71
N PHE A 441 -14.35 7.68 35.07
CA PHE A 441 -14.11 6.37 34.49
C PHE A 441 -14.71 5.30 35.41
N ASP A 442 -15.58 4.47 34.86
CA ASP A 442 -16.18 3.34 35.58
C ASP A 442 -15.31 2.07 35.47
N GLN A 443 -15.74 0.99 36.11
CA GLN A 443 -15.01 -0.29 36.08
C GLN A 443 -14.90 -0.86 34.66
N GLN A 444 -15.95 -0.69 33.83
CA GLN A 444 -15.97 -1.20 32.46
C GLN A 444 -14.97 -0.44 31.57
N ASP A 445 -14.81 0.86 31.78
CA ASP A 445 -13.77 1.66 31.11
C ASP A 445 -12.37 1.13 31.46
N TYR A 446 -12.10 0.89 32.75
CA TYR A 446 -10.80 0.36 33.19
C TYR A 446 -10.53 -1.04 32.66
N ASP A 447 -11.54 -1.92 32.63
CA ASP A 447 -11.41 -3.27 32.06
C ASP A 447 -11.16 -3.20 30.54
N THR A 448 -11.79 -2.25 29.85
CA THR A 448 -11.58 -2.01 28.41
C THR A 448 -10.17 -1.52 28.13
N ILE A 449 -9.65 -0.56 28.92
CA ILE A 449 -8.26 -0.09 28.80
C ILE A 449 -7.29 -1.22 29.11
N ALA A 450 -7.53 -1.97 30.19
CA ALA A 450 -6.72 -3.10 30.59
C ALA A 450 -6.58 -4.11 29.45
N GLN A 451 -7.69 -4.45 28.80
CA GLN A 451 -7.69 -5.36 27.66
C GLN A 451 -7.07 -4.76 26.39
N ASP A 452 -7.30 -3.48 26.05
CA ASP A 452 -6.72 -2.85 24.83
C ASP A 452 -5.20 -2.64 24.92
N PHE A 453 -4.72 -2.33 26.13
CA PHE A 453 -3.30 -2.14 26.43
C PHE A 453 -2.59 -3.43 26.88
N GLU A 454 -3.32 -4.54 27.04
CA GLU A 454 -2.81 -5.83 27.52
C GLU A 454 -2.15 -5.74 28.91
N ILE A 455 -2.79 -5.02 29.83
CA ILE A 455 -2.35 -4.74 31.21
C ILE A 455 -3.40 -5.13 32.25
N GLY A 456 -3.06 -5.07 33.54
CA GLY A 456 -4.04 -5.26 34.63
C GLY A 456 -4.98 -4.06 34.82
N PRO A 457 -6.19 -4.24 35.39
CA PRO A 457 -7.10 -3.14 35.71
C PRO A 457 -6.49 -2.05 36.62
N ASP A 458 -5.61 -2.44 37.55
CA ASP A 458 -4.89 -1.49 38.41
C ASP A 458 -3.87 -0.66 37.62
N ASP A 459 -3.17 -1.27 36.66
CA ASP A 459 -2.26 -0.57 35.74
C ASP A 459 -3.02 0.37 34.81
N ALA A 460 -4.25 0.01 34.39
CA ALA A 460 -5.12 0.90 33.63
C ALA A 460 -5.53 2.14 34.44
N ARG A 461 -5.89 1.96 35.73
CA ARG A 461 -6.12 3.09 36.65
C ARG A 461 -4.87 3.95 36.81
N ASN A 462 -3.70 3.32 36.93
CA ASN A 462 -2.43 4.01 37.05
C ASN A 462 -2.09 4.82 35.79
N LEU A 463 -2.34 4.26 34.60
CA LEU A 463 -2.16 4.94 33.32
C LEU A 463 -3.03 6.19 33.23
N ILE A 464 -4.34 6.09 33.52
CA ILE A 464 -5.24 7.24 33.49
C ILE A 464 -4.81 8.31 34.49
N ARG A 465 -4.42 7.93 35.71
CA ARG A 465 -3.91 8.86 36.72
C ARG A 465 -2.64 9.57 36.25
N THR A 466 -1.72 8.83 35.65
CA THR A 466 -0.46 9.35 35.09
C THR A 466 -0.75 10.35 33.97
N LEU A 467 -1.64 10.01 33.05
CA LEU A 467 -2.04 10.89 31.96
C LEU A 467 -2.74 12.16 32.45
N LYS A 468 -3.69 12.05 33.39
CA LYS A 468 -4.34 13.21 34.03
C LYS A 468 -3.32 14.14 34.71
N GLY A 469 -2.29 13.57 35.35
CA GLY A 469 -1.20 14.33 35.98
C GLY A 469 -0.32 15.13 35.01
N CYS A 470 -0.43 14.89 33.70
CA CYS A 470 0.27 15.67 32.67
C CYS A 470 -0.43 17.00 32.33
N PHE A 471 -1.60 17.26 32.90
CA PHE A 471 -2.39 18.46 32.66
C PHE A 471 -2.63 19.23 33.96
N ASP A 472 -2.90 20.53 33.87
CA ASP A 472 -3.44 21.30 35.00
C ASP A 472 -4.97 21.28 35.06
N ASP A 473 -5.52 21.96 36.07
CA ASP A 473 -6.96 22.02 36.31
C ASP A 473 -7.72 22.75 35.19
N ASP A 474 -7.03 23.56 34.38
CA ASP A 474 -7.57 24.27 33.21
C ASP A 474 -7.37 23.47 31.91
N GLY A 475 -6.77 22.28 31.97
CA GLY A 475 -6.50 21.40 30.83
C GLY A 475 -5.24 21.74 30.04
N HIS A 476 -4.37 22.60 30.56
CA HIS A 476 -3.12 22.96 29.92
C HIS A 476 -2.03 21.90 30.14
N PHE A 477 -1.25 21.62 29.09
CA PHE A 477 -0.20 20.60 29.11
C PHE A 477 1.02 21.01 29.93
N ARG A 478 1.42 20.16 30.88
CA ARG A 478 2.61 20.33 31.72
C ARG A 478 3.78 19.47 31.23
N LYS A 479 4.65 20.06 30.41
CA LYS A 479 5.84 19.40 29.87
C LYS A 479 6.70 18.69 30.91
N SER A 480 6.97 19.32 32.06
CA SER A 480 7.78 18.73 33.13
C SER A 480 7.13 17.49 33.74
N SER A 481 5.80 17.50 33.91
CA SER A 481 5.04 16.37 34.46
C SER A 481 5.02 15.21 33.48
N PHE A 482 4.81 15.49 32.18
CA PHE A 482 4.91 14.48 31.13
C PHE A 482 6.29 13.83 31.06
N ILE A 483 7.37 14.62 31.11
CA ILE A 483 8.74 14.09 31.09
C ILE A 483 8.98 13.13 32.26
N ASN A 484 8.52 13.50 33.46
CA ASN A 484 8.63 12.64 34.64
C ASN A 484 7.78 11.36 34.51
N ALA A 485 6.67 11.42 33.77
CA ALA A 485 5.80 10.29 33.51
C ALA A 485 6.35 9.31 32.44
N ILE A 486 7.32 9.70 31.61
CA ILE A 486 7.82 8.85 30.50
C ILE A 486 8.24 7.46 30.97
N GLY A 487 8.92 7.34 32.11
CA GLY A 487 9.36 6.03 32.63
C GLY A 487 8.21 5.09 33.05
N GLU A 488 7.04 5.64 33.38
CA GLU A 488 5.83 4.83 33.59
C GLU A 488 5.12 4.58 32.26
N LEU A 489 5.06 5.58 31.37
CA LEU A 489 4.39 5.48 30.07
C LEU A 489 5.07 4.49 29.12
N GLU A 490 6.41 4.37 29.16
CA GLU A 490 7.16 3.47 28.27
C GLU A 490 6.78 1.99 28.45
N ARG A 491 6.24 1.62 29.61
CA ARG A 491 5.76 0.25 29.91
C ARG A 491 4.60 -0.19 29.03
N TYR A 492 3.87 0.78 28.45
CA TYR A 492 2.72 0.56 27.59
C TYR A 492 3.09 0.60 26.08
N GLU A 493 4.39 0.68 25.78
CA GLU A 493 5.02 0.55 24.45
C GLU A 493 4.30 1.27 23.29
N SER A 494 3.80 0.52 22.29
CA SER A 494 3.24 1.09 21.06
C SER A 494 1.83 1.65 21.24
N LYS A 495 1.05 1.12 22.18
CA LYS A 495 -0.35 1.51 22.42
C LYS A 495 -0.44 2.91 23.00
N ILE A 496 0.50 3.28 23.87
CA ILE A 496 0.52 4.63 24.42
C ILE A 496 0.88 5.68 23.37
N PHE A 497 1.83 5.38 22.48
CA PHE A 497 2.18 6.30 21.40
C PHE A 497 1.01 6.50 20.43
N ASP A 498 0.38 5.40 20.03
CA ASP A 498 -0.83 5.41 19.18
C ASP A 498 -1.93 6.27 19.79
N PHE A 499 -2.23 6.05 21.07
CA PHE A 499 -3.21 6.85 21.81
C PHE A 499 -2.83 8.34 21.83
N LEU A 500 -1.63 8.69 22.31
CA LEU A 500 -1.18 10.08 22.44
C LEU A 500 -1.17 10.80 21.08
N TRP A 501 -0.76 10.12 20.02
CA TRP A 501 -0.69 10.68 18.68
C TRP A 501 -2.06 10.93 18.06
N HIS A 502 -2.98 9.98 18.11
CA HIS A 502 -4.29 10.16 17.47
C HIS A 502 -5.26 11.00 18.30
N ASN A 503 -5.18 10.90 19.63
CA ASN A 503 -6.20 11.46 20.50
C ASN A 503 -5.81 12.82 21.09
N LEU A 504 -4.52 13.06 21.36
CA LEU A 504 -4.10 14.28 22.06
C LEU A 504 -3.47 15.33 21.14
N LYS A 505 -2.82 14.96 20.04
CA LYS A 505 -2.04 15.93 19.23
C LYS A 505 -2.85 17.15 18.76
N GLU A 506 -4.14 16.98 18.45
CA GLU A 506 -5.02 18.05 17.93
C GLU A 506 -6.02 18.57 18.97
N THR A 507 -6.27 17.84 20.06
CA THR A 507 -7.28 18.25 21.06
C THR A 507 -6.73 19.26 22.05
N LEU A 508 -5.42 19.27 22.28
CA LEU A 508 -4.78 20.28 23.13
C LEU A 508 -5.02 21.72 22.65
N HIS A 509 -5.03 22.63 23.63
CA HIS A 509 -4.99 24.06 23.40
C HIS A 509 -3.87 24.43 22.42
N GLN A 510 -4.14 25.37 21.51
CA GLN A 510 -3.20 25.74 20.44
C GLN A 510 -1.82 26.18 20.99
N SER A 511 -1.79 26.82 22.16
CA SER A 511 -0.56 27.21 22.86
C SER A 511 0.33 26.04 23.29
N ASP A 512 -0.27 24.87 23.51
CA ASP A 512 0.36 23.74 24.19
C ASP A 512 0.85 22.67 23.21
N ARG A 513 0.24 22.63 22.01
CA ARG A 513 0.58 21.67 20.96
C ARG A 513 2.09 21.61 20.65
N PRO A 514 2.83 22.73 20.50
CA PRO A 514 4.26 22.66 20.23
C PRO A 514 5.02 21.97 21.37
N ALA A 515 4.72 22.33 22.63
CA ALA A 515 5.39 21.78 23.80
C ALA A 515 5.11 20.28 23.98
N PHE A 516 3.88 19.84 23.69
CA PHE A 516 3.48 18.44 23.70
C PHE A 516 4.18 17.63 22.61
N LEU A 517 4.13 18.08 21.36
CA LEU A 517 4.78 17.38 20.25
C LEU A 517 6.29 17.30 20.42
N ASP A 518 6.92 18.30 21.05
CA ASP A 518 8.33 18.23 21.42
C ASP A 518 8.60 17.22 22.53
N ALA A 519 7.71 17.12 23.52
CA ALA A 519 7.84 16.14 24.59
C ALA A 519 7.69 14.69 24.10
N LEU A 520 6.87 14.46 23.05
CA LEU A 520 6.74 13.14 22.42
C LEU A 520 8.05 12.60 21.85
N GLN A 521 9.00 13.47 21.47
CA GLN A 521 10.32 13.03 21.02
C GLN A 521 11.04 12.19 22.10
N MET A 522 10.89 12.58 23.36
CA MET A 522 11.53 11.90 24.49
C MET A 522 10.89 10.54 24.77
N LEU A 523 9.59 10.38 24.50
CA LEU A 523 8.90 9.10 24.58
C LEU A 523 9.33 8.17 23.45
N VAL A 524 9.44 8.68 22.21
CA VAL A 524 9.88 7.90 21.04
C VAL A 524 11.27 7.31 21.22
N ASP A 525 12.18 8.03 21.88
CA ASP A 525 13.52 7.52 22.20
C ASP A 525 13.49 6.33 23.18
N ARG A 526 12.38 6.10 23.90
CA ARG A 526 12.22 5.03 24.89
C ARG A 526 11.44 3.82 24.38
N ILE A 527 10.66 3.97 23.31
CA ILE A 527 9.81 2.90 22.79
C ILE A 527 10.63 1.82 22.05
N SER A 528 10.37 0.57 22.41
CA SER A 528 10.90 -0.65 21.79
C SER A 528 10.20 -0.98 20.46
N GLN A 529 8.86 -0.88 20.40
CA GLN A 529 8.01 -1.24 19.27
C GLN A 529 7.89 -0.12 18.20
N ARG A 530 9.00 0.15 17.52
CA ARG A 530 9.12 1.27 16.57
C ARG A 530 8.34 1.09 15.28
N LYS A 531 8.19 -0.15 14.79
CA LYS A 531 7.41 -0.47 13.58
C LYS A 531 5.94 -0.06 13.71
N ASN A 532 5.34 -0.24 14.89
CA ASN A 532 3.95 0.16 15.12
C ASN A 532 3.84 1.68 15.16
N SER A 533 4.75 2.34 15.88
CA SER A 533 4.77 3.80 16.00
C SER A 533 4.96 4.49 14.63
N ILE A 534 5.85 3.96 13.78
CA ILE A 534 6.00 4.50 12.42
C ILE A 534 4.76 4.23 11.56
N SER A 535 4.11 3.08 11.73
CA SER A 535 2.85 2.76 11.03
C SER A 535 1.76 3.79 11.34
N VAL A 536 1.61 4.18 12.60
CA VAL A 536 0.68 5.19 13.10
C VAL A 536 0.93 6.55 12.44
N LEU A 537 2.19 7.02 12.45
CA LEU A 537 2.57 8.29 11.85
C LEU A 537 2.30 8.33 10.35
N LEU A 538 2.70 7.29 9.63
CA LEU A 538 2.54 7.20 8.18
C LEU A 538 1.06 7.18 7.78
N GLN A 539 0.22 6.43 8.51
CA GLN A 539 -1.23 6.39 8.25
C GLN A 539 -1.86 7.76 8.46
N ASP A 540 -1.50 8.42 9.56
CA ASP A 540 -2.05 9.71 9.91
C ASP A 540 -1.69 10.80 8.88
N LEU A 541 -0.43 10.82 8.41
CA LEU A 541 0.05 11.78 7.40
C LEU A 541 -0.80 11.80 6.12
N VAL A 542 -1.29 10.63 5.71
CA VAL A 542 -2.06 10.43 4.47
C VAL A 542 -3.55 10.20 4.70
N THR A 543 -4.06 10.38 5.93
CA THR A 543 -5.50 10.28 6.20
C THR A 543 -6.30 11.34 5.44
N ASN A 544 -5.72 12.55 5.29
CA ASN A 544 -6.24 13.59 4.40
C ASN A 544 -5.06 14.27 3.69
N PRO A 545 -4.61 13.73 2.54
CA PRO A 545 -3.38 14.19 1.90
C PRO A 545 -3.52 15.62 1.32
N ALA A 546 -4.73 16.06 1.00
CA ALA A 546 -5.04 17.40 0.50
C ALA A 546 -4.95 18.52 1.56
N VAL A 547 -4.65 18.19 2.82
CA VAL A 547 -4.57 19.16 3.92
C VAL A 547 -3.20 19.11 4.59
N VAL A 548 -2.57 20.28 4.75
CA VAL A 548 -1.36 20.44 5.57
C VAL A 548 -1.77 20.76 7.01
N ARG A 549 -1.31 19.95 7.97
CA ARG A 549 -1.63 20.05 9.40
C ARG A 549 -0.39 20.43 10.19
N PHE A 550 -0.59 21.12 11.32
CA PHE A 550 0.49 21.54 12.22
C PHE A 550 1.36 20.36 12.68
N ALA A 551 0.75 19.22 12.95
CA ALA A 551 1.45 18.03 13.40
C ALA A 551 2.33 17.36 12.32
N ASP A 552 2.17 17.67 11.03
CA ASP A 552 2.84 16.91 9.96
C ASP A 552 4.37 17.05 10.02
N GLN A 553 4.90 18.23 10.38
CA GLN A 553 6.34 18.44 10.52
C GLN A 553 6.89 17.56 11.65
N LYS A 554 6.17 17.53 12.78
CA LYS A 554 6.54 16.71 13.93
C LYS A 554 6.37 15.22 13.62
N ALA A 555 5.43 14.83 12.76
CA ALA A 555 5.29 13.46 12.30
C ALA A 555 6.54 12.98 11.54
N PHE A 556 7.03 13.77 10.57
CA PHE A 556 8.26 13.43 9.85
C PHE A 556 9.48 13.45 10.76
N MET A 557 9.57 14.41 11.68
CA MET A 557 10.68 14.49 12.63
C MET A 557 10.70 13.30 13.61
N LEU A 558 9.54 12.87 14.14
CA LEU A 558 9.44 11.64 14.94
C LEU A 558 9.75 10.41 14.10
N GLY A 559 9.30 10.38 12.84
CA GLY A 559 9.63 9.33 11.88
C GLY A 559 11.14 9.20 11.64
N ASN A 560 11.83 10.33 11.46
CA ASN A 560 13.28 10.42 11.32
C ASN A 560 14.02 9.81 12.51
N ARG A 561 13.47 9.90 13.72
CA ARG A 561 14.01 9.26 14.93
C ARG A 561 13.69 7.76 14.99
N LEU A 562 12.44 7.39 14.70
CA LEU A 562 11.95 6.01 14.80
C LEU A 562 12.68 5.04 13.87
N VAL A 563 13.11 5.48 12.69
CA VAL A 563 13.83 4.65 11.71
C VAL A 563 15.30 4.43 12.08
N ARG A 564 15.82 5.11 13.10
CA ARG A 564 17.21 4.96 13.58
C ARG A 564 17.28 4.13 14.84
N LYS A 565 18.37 3.40 15.05
CA LYS A 565 18.64 2.61 16.27
C LYS A 565 18.63 3.48 17.52
N ASN A 566 18.19 2.91 18.64
CA ASN A 566 18.21 3.60 19.92
C ASN A 566 19.66 3.77 20.38
N THR A 567 20.13 5.00 20.51
CA THR A 567 21.44 5.29 21.07
C THR A 567 21.41 5.43 22.60
N GLY A 568 20.22 5.33 23.22
CA GLY A 568 20.02 5.52 24.66
C GLY A 568 20.21 6.95 25.14
N THR A 569 20.54 7.87 24.23
CA THR A 569 20.77 9.28 24.53
C THR A 569 19.52 10.08 24.18
N ILE A 570 18.83 10.62 25.19
CA ILE A 570 17.67 11.49 24.97
C ILE A 570 18.20 12.88 24.60
N LEU A 571 18.06 13.25 23.33
CA LEU A 571 18.38 14.60 22.86
C LEU A 571 17.14 15.21 22.21
N SER A 572 16.54 16.21 22.84
CA SER A 572 15.49 16.99 22.21
C SER A 572 16.13 17.92 21.19
N TYR A 573 15.85 17.71 19.90
CA TYR A 573 16.27 18.64 18.86
C TYR A 573 15.05 19.42 18.37
N GLN A 574 15.25 20.70 18.06
CA GLN A 574 14.21 21.51 17.43
C GLN A 574 14.03 21.12 15.95
N ILE A 575 15.10 20.59 15.33
CA ILE A 575 15.20 20.19 13.93
C ILE A 575 16.07 18.92 13.85
N THR A 576 15.75 17.96 12.99
CA THR A 576 16.56 16.74 12.83
C THR A 576 17.95 17.08 12.27
N PRO A 577 19.07 16.67 12.90
CA PRO A 577 20.41 16.93 12.38
C PRO A 577 20.62 16.34 10.98
N GLU A 578 21.34 17.03 10.09
CA GLU A 578 21.59 16.53 8.72
C GLU A 578 22.57 15.34 8.69
N ASP A 579 23.39 15.20 9.73
CA ASP A 579 24.39 14.13 9.87
C ASP A 579 23.75 12.74 9.95
N VAL A 580 22.43 12.65 10.18
CA VAL A 580 21.68 11.38 10.08
C VAL A 580 21.82 10.73 8.70
N LEU A 581 22.08 11.52 7.64
CA LEU A 581 22.35 11.01 6.29
C LEU A 581 23.83 10.69 6.04
N ARG A 582 24.74 11.13 6.91
CA ARG A 582 26.16 10.76 6.83
C ARG A 582 26.41 9.38 7.41
N ASP A 583 25.81 9.10 8.55
CA ASP A 583 25.93 7.81 9.23
C ASP A 583 24.67 6.95 9.03
N LEU A 584 24.69 6.12 7.98
CA LEU A 584 23.64 5.12 7.73
C LEU A 584 23.78 3.88 8.62
N SER A 585 24.90 3.69 9.34
CA SER A 585 25.08 2.53 10.24
C SER A 585 24.14 2.60 11.45
N GLY A 586 23.75 3.82 11.84
CA GLY A 586 22.74 4.10 12.85
C GLY A 586 21.30 3.82 12.42
N LEU A 587 21.03 3.43 11.16
CA LEU A 587 19.68 3.11 10.69
C LEU A 587 19.21 1.73 11.22
N ASP A 588 17.96 1.66 11.65
CA ASP A 588 17.25 0.41 11.95
C ASP A 588 16.63 -0.12 10.65
N GLN A 589 17.40 -0.92 9.90
CA GLN A 589 17.02 -1.38 8.56
C GLN A 589 15.64 -2.09 8.53
N PRO A 590 15.29 -2.98 9.48
CA PRO A 590 13.95 -3.55 9.56
C PRO A 590 12.82 -2.52 9.66
N VAL A 591 13.01 -1.42 10.41
CA VAL A 591 12.01 -0.36 10.56
C VAL A 591 11.96 0.52 9.31
N ALA A 592 13.12 0.91 8.78
CA ALA A 592 13.21 1.71 7.56
C ALA A 592 12.60 1.00 6.35
N ASN A 593 12.88 -0.29 6.16
CA ASN A 593 12.27 -1.10 5.09
C ASN A 593 10.76 -1.22 5.24
N TYR A 594 10.26 -1.35 6.48
CA TYR A 594 8.82 -1.39 6.74
C TYR A 594 8.15 -0.05 6.41
N ALA A 595 8.78 1.07 6.77
CA ALA A 595 8.31 2.40 6.41
C ALA A 595 8.27 2.59 4.89
N ALA A 596 9.36 2.24 4.18
CA ALA A 596 9.42 2.30 2.72
C ALA A 596 8.32 1.47 2.05
N TRP A 597 8.12 0.23 2.49
CA TRP A 597 7.03 -0.63 2.01
C TRP A 597 5.65 0.01 2.20
N LYS A 598 5.39 0.61 3.38
CA LYS A 598 4.09 1.24 3.66
C LYS A 598 3.87 2.50 2.81
N ILE A 599 4.91 3.31 2.61
CA ILE A 599 4.88 4.51 1.76
C ILE A 599 4.69 4.13 0.28
N ASP A 600 5.35 3.06 -0.19
CA ASP A 600 5.19 2.55 -1.55
C ASP A 600 3.76 2.02 -1.81
N ARG A 601 3.13 1.41 -0.80
CA ARG A 601 1.75 0.93 -0.88
C ARG A 601 0.72 2.06 -0.97
N GLU A 602 0.96 3.18 -0.28
CA GLU A 602 0.09 4.37 -0.26
C GLU A 602 0.64 5.52 -1.11
N GLN A 603 1.32 5.18 -2.22
CA GLN A 603 2.09 6.13 -3.02
C GLN A 603 1.31 7.38 -3.46
N GLU A 604 0.09 7.20 -3.99
CA GLU A 604 -0.70 8.32 -4.50
C GLU A 604 -1.05 9.31 -3.39
N SER A 605 -1.43 8.79 -2.23
CA SER A 605 -1.75 9.61 -1.05
C SER A 605 -0.50 10.37 -0.57
N PHE A 606 0.69 9.75 -0.61
CA PHE A 606 1.94 10.45 -0.28
C PHE A 606 2.35 11.48 -1.35
N PHE A 607 2.15 11.21 -2.64
CA PHE A 607 2.41 12.19 -3.69
C PHE A 607 1.48 13.39 -3.58
N GLU A 608 0.19 13.17 -3.37
CA GLU A 608 -0.77 14.24 -3.11
C GLU A 608 -0.40 15.03 -1.87
N LYS A 609 0.02 14.35 -0.79
CA LYS A 609 0.48 15.01 0.44
C LYS A 609 1.66 15.94 0.18
N MET A 610 2.70 15.44 -0.49
CA MET A 610 3.89 16.23 -0.77
C MET A 610 3.61 17.37 -1.75
N ARG A 611 2.79 17.13 -2.78
CA ARG A 611 2.34 18.17 -3.71
C ARG A 611 1.58 19.28 -2.99
N THR A 612 0.69 18.92 -2.07
CA THR A 612 -0.09 19.88 -1.28
C THR A 612 0.82 20.73 -0.40
N ILE A 613 1.80 20.13 0.26
CA ILE A 613 2.82 20.84 1.06
C ILE A 613 3.57 21.85 0.18
N HIS A 614 4.05 21.38 -0.97
CA HIS A 614 4.85 22.20 -1.89
C HIS A 614 4.06 23.37 -2.49
N LEU A 615 2.86 23.11 -3.02
CA LEU A 615 2.00 24.15 -3.57
C LEU A 615 1.66 25.20 -2.51
N ARG A 616 1.45 24.79 -1.25
CA ARG A 616 1.22 25.74 -0.17
C ARG A 616 2.43 26.62 0.12
N LEU A 617 3.64 26.08 0.00
CA LEU A 617 4.89 26.86 0.10
C LEU A 617 4.99 27.86 -1.05
N ILE A 618 4.74 27.43 -2.29
CA ILE A 618 4.75 28.30 -3.47
C ILE A 618 3.74 29.45 -3.33
N ASP A 619 2.52 29.15 -2.87
CA ASP A 619 1.48 30.16 -2.62
C ASP A 619 1.95 31.20 -1.59
N LEU A 620 2.58 30.76 -0.49
CA LEU A 620 3.12 31.68 0.51
C LEU A 620 4.24 32.54 -0.06
N LEU A 621 5.13 31.98 -0.90
CA LEU A 621 6.19 32.76 -1.54
C LEU A 621 5.66 33.78 -2.56
N GLU A 622 4.48 33.56 -3.14
CA GLU A 622 3.83 34.46 -4.11
C GLU A 622 3.00 35.58 -3.45
N TYR A 623 2.33 35.28 -2.33
CA TYR A 623 1.33 36.15 -1.68
C TYR A 623 1.66 36.56 -0.23
N GLU A 624 2.90 36.42 0.22
CA GLU A 624 3.31 36.76 1.58
C GLU A 624 2.83 38.17 2.01
N GLY A 625 2.07 38.25 3.11
CA GLY A 625 1.55 39.50 3.68
C GLY A 625 0.06 39.80 3.44
N GLN A 626 -0.70 38.92 2.76
CA GLN A 626 -2.16 39.00 2.66
C GLN A 626 -2.81 37.93 3.57
N ASP A 627 -3.46 38.38 4.65
CA ASP A 627 -3.92 37.60 5.82
C ASP A 627 -2.82 36.92 6.64
N THR A 628 -3.10 36.62 7.92
CA THR A 628 -2.22 35.81 8.79
C THR A 628 -2.48 34.33 8.48
N PRO A 629 -1.60 33.64 7.73
CA PRO A 629 -1.81 32.24 7.43
C PRO A 629 -1.65 31.40 8.71
N LYS A 630 -2.39 30.29 8.81
CA LYS A 630 -2.26 29.32 9.93
C LYS A 630 -0.85 28.69 10.02
N MET A 631 -0.04 28.79 8.97
CA MET A 631 1.36 28.35 8.89
C MET A 631 2.19 29.38 8.13
N THR A 632 3.41 29.63 8.57
CA THR A 632 4.36 30.53 7.91
C THR A 632 5.19 29.80 6.84
N ALA A 633 5.86 30.55 5.96
CA ALA A 633 6.79 29.96 4.98
C ALA A 633 7.90 29.16 5.67
N LYS A 634 8.40 29.64 6.82
CA LYS A 634 9.42 28.93 7.62
C LYS A 634 8.93 27.57 8.12
N ASP A 635 7.66 27.47 8.53
CA ASP A 635 7.08 26.20 8.97
C ASP A 635 7.02 25.18 7.83
N LEU A 636 6.70 25.63 6.61
CA LEU A 636 6.65 24.78 5.43
C LEU A 636 8.04 24.39 4.92
N PHE A 637 9.03 25.29 4.96
CA PHE A 637 10.42 24.94 4.68
C PHE A 637 10.91 23.86 5.64
N ALA A 638 10.62 24.00 6.92
CA ALA A 638 11.00 23.02 7.92
C ALA A 638 10.26 21.68 7.72
N LEU A 639 8.98 21.71 7.31
CA LEU A 639 8.20 20.52 6.96
C LEU A 639 8.79 19.76 5.77
N GLU A 640 9.04 20.43 4.64
CA GLU A 640 9.65 19.80 3.47
C GLU A 640 11.02 19.23 3.80
N ARG A 641 11.83 19.98 4.56
CA ARG A 641 13.14 19.53 5.03
C ARG A 641 13.07 18.21 5.80
N GLU A 642 12.16 18.11 6.78
CA GLU A 642 11.97 16.89 7.57
C GLU A 642 11.47 15.72 6.70
N ALA A 643 10.59 15.99 5.74
CA ALA A 643 10.10 14.99 4.79
C ALA A 643 11.23 14.45 3.89
N TYR A 644 12.07 15.31 3.33
CA TYR A 644 13.20 14.89 2.48
C TYR A 644 14.23 14.09 3.26
N LEU A 645 14.55 14.48 4.51
CA LEU A 645 15.39 13.65 5.40
C LEU A 645 14.77 12.26 5.62
N PHE A 646 13.46 12.21 5.85
CA PHE A 646 12.77 10.96 6.13
C PHE A 646 12.75 10.01 4.93
N PHE A 647 12.42 10.52 3.75
CA PHE A 647 12.49 9.74 2.50
C PHE A 647 13.92 9.30 2.17
N SER A 648 14.92 10.13 2.47
CA SER A 648 16.34 9.76 2.30
C SER A 648 16.79 8.66 3.25
N GLN A 649 16.17 8.52 4.43
CA GLN A 649 16.50 7.44 5.37
C GLN A 649 15.76 6.14 5.05
N CYS A 650 14.49 6.23 4.64
CA CYS A 650 13.68 5.04 4.35
C CYS A 650 13.98 4.45 2.97
N GLY A 651 14.25 5.30 1.98
CA GLY A 651 14.29 4.90 0.57
C GLY A 651 12.90 4.55 0.02
N GLY A 652 12.84 3.51 -0.79
CA GLY A 652 11.61 3.09 -1.49
C GLY A 652 11.35 3.90 -2.77
N SER A 653 10.47 3.38 -3.63
CA SER A 653 10.24 3.98 -4.95
C SER A 653 9.51 5.33 -4.87
N THR A 654 8.60 5.50 -3.90
CA THR A 654 7.86 6.72 -3.66
C THR A 654 8.76 7.81 -3.07
N GLY A 655 9.50 7.50 -2.00
CA GLY A 655 10.41 8.46 -1.38
C GLY A 655 11.49 8.93 -2.35
N TRP A 656 12.01 8.01 -3.16
CA TRP A 656 12.87 8.31 -4.29
C TRP A 656 12.26 9.29 -5.30
N SER A 657 11.02 9.04 -5.74
CA SER A 657 10.32 9.90 -6.70
C SER A 657 10.11 11.32 -6.16
N VAL A 658 9.86 11.44 -4.85
CA VAL A 658 9.78 12.74 -4.16
C VAL A 658 11.11 13.47 -4.20
N LEU A 659 12.22 12.80 -3.87
CA LEU A 659 13.57 13.41 -3.91
C LEU A 659 13.97 13.83 -5.32
N MET A 660 13.67 13.02 -6.34
CA MET A 660 13.93 13.38 -7.74
C MET A 660 13.12 14.61 -8.18
N SER A 661 11.85 14.68 -7.77
CA SER A 661 10.99 15.84 -8.07
C SER A 661 11.48 17.10 -7.36
N ALA A 662 11.95 16.97 -6.11
CA ALA A 662 12.60 18.06 -5.38
C ALA A 662 13.90 18.52 -6.06
N LEU A 663 14.71 17.60 -6.60
CA LEU A 663 15.93 17.98 -7.32
C LEU A 663 15.61 18.73 -8.62
N LYS A 664 14.55 18.33 -9.33
CA LYS A 664 14.08 19.04 -10.53
C LYS A 664 13.64 20.47 -10.24
N GLU A 665 12.99 20.71 -9.10
CA GLU A 665 12.59 22.06 -8.70
C GLU A 665 13.78 22.87 -8.17
N TYR A 666 14.43 22.37 -7.11
CA TYR A 666 15.45 23.14 -6.40
C TYR A 666 16.81 23.14 -7.08
N GLY A 667 17.15 22.14 -7.89
CA GLY A 667 18.45 22.02 -8.58
C GLY A 667 18.59 22.86 -9.85
N HIS A 668 17.60 23.70 -10.14
CA HIS A 668 17.53 24.56 -11.32
C HIS A 668 17.31 26.02 -10.87
N PRO A 669 18.29 26.91 -11.03
CA PRO A 669 18.16 28.31 -10.60
C PRO A 669 17.10 29.08 -11.42
N GLU A 670 16.71 28.56 -12.58
CA GLU A 670 15.65 29.11 -13.42
C GLU A 670 14.23 28.73 -12.97
N SER A 671 14.08 27.79 -12.02
CA SER A 671 12.75 27.32 -11.56
C SER A 671 11.91 28.45 -10.98
N ASP A 672 10.59 28.31 -11.11
CA ASP A 672 9.64 29.31 -10.65
C ASP A 672 9.76 29.59 -9.14
N VAL A 673 10.15 28.60 -8.33
CA VAL A 673 10.36 28.78 -6.88
C VAL A 673 11.40 29.84 -6.53
N TYR A 674 12.41 30.07 -7.37
CA TYR A 674 13.43 31.12 -7.14
C TYR A 674 12.97 32.51 -7.59
N ASN A 675 11.90 32.58 -8.38
CA ASN A 675 11.42 33.79 -9.05
C ASN A 675 10.11 34.35 -8.45
N ARG A 676 9.60 33.81 -7.34
CA ARG A 676 8.43 34.35 -6.62
C ARG A 676 8.77 35.63 -5.87
N LYS A 677 7.73 36.39 -5.49
CA LYS A 677 7.87 37.70 -4.85
C LYS A 677 8.72 37.68 -3.58
N ALA A 678 8.54 36.67 -2.73
CA ALA A 678 9.27 36.50 -1.47
C ALA A 678 10.52 35.62 -1.59
N SER A 679 10.79 34.98 -2.74
CA SER A 679 11.89 34.02 -2.89
C SER A 679 13.26 34.58 -2.53
N LYS A 680 13.51 35.86 -2.83
CA LYS A 680 14.78 36.52 -2.46
C LYS A 680 15.00 36.59 -0.95
N GLN A 681 13.93 36.80 -0.17
CA GLN A 681 13.99 36.86 1.29
C GLN A 681 14.26 35.46 1.89
N HIS A 682 13.79 34.42 1.20
CA HIS A 682 13.89 33.02 1.60
C HIS A 682 14.96 32.22 0.83
N LEU A 683 15.87 32.88 0.12
CA LEU A 683 16.84 32.18 -0.73
C LEU A 683 17.75 31.24 0.08
N ALA A 684 18.10 31.60 1.32
CA ALA A 684 18.84 30.72 2.21
C ALA A 684 18.07 29.43 2.55
N ASP A 685 16.76 29.53 2.80
CA ASP A 685 15.89 28.38 3.09
C ASP A 685 15.76 27.47 1.84
N LEU A 686 15.65 28.06 0.65
CA LEU A 686 15.60 27.33 -0.63
C LEU A 686 16.91 26.58 -0.93
N LEU A 687 18.06 27.24 -0.78
CA LEU A 687 19.36 26.61 -0.94
C LEU A 687 19.57 25.51 0.11
N GLN A 688 19.04 25.70 1.31
CA GLN A 688 19.08 24.70 2.36
C GLN A 688 18.25 23.45 2.01
N LEU A 689 17.09 23.59 1.34
CA LEU A 689 16.36 22.44 0.80
C LEU A 689 17.16 21.71 -0.29
N LEU A 690 17.73 22.45 -1.26
CA LEU A 690 18.60 21.85 -2.29
C LEU A 690 19.73 21.03 -1.67
N LYS A 691 20.40 21.59 -0.66
CA LYS A 691 21.48 20.92 0.07
C LYS A 691 21.05 19.59 0.67
N ILE A 692 19.87 19.54 1.29
CA ILE A 692 19.31 18.31 1.86
C ILE A 692 18.95 17.30 0.78
N VAL A 693 18.36 17.75 -0.33
CA VAL A 693 17.97 16.89 -1.45
C VAL A 693 19.20 16.25 -2.10
N VAL A 694 20.25 17.02 -2.39
CA VAL A 694 21.52 16.49 -2.94
C VAL A 694 22.13 15.45 -1.99
N ARG A 695 22.20 15.75 -0.69
CA ARG A 695 22.70 14.79 0.31
C ARG A 695 21.84 13.54 0.37
N GLY A 696 20.52 13.69 0.33
CA GLY A 696 19.55 12.60 0.34
C GLY A 696 19.74 11.66 -0.83
N ILE A 697 19.82 12.21 -2.04
CA ILE A 697 20.08 11.46 -3.27
C ILE A 697 21.43 10.75 -3.19
N GLY A 698 22.48 11.42 -2.69
CA GLY A 698 23.77 10.81 -2.39
C GLY A 698 23.72 9.63 -1.43
N ALA A 699 22.76 9.62 -0.50
CA ALA A 699 22.62 8.56 0.50
C ALA A 699 21.92 7.31 -0.04
N VAL A 700 20.95 7.45 -0.96
CA VAL A 700 20.11 6.34 -1.45
C VAL A 700 20.27 5.99 -2.94
N GLY A 701 20.80 6.91 -3.76
CA GLY A 701 20.97 6.73 -5.20
C GLY A 701 22.18 5.87 -5.60
N GLY A 702 22.21 5.48 -6.86
CA GLY A 702 23.28 4.72 -7.51
C GLY A 702 23.97 5.50 -8.62
N GLU A 703 24.65 4.78 -9.53
CA GLU A 703 25.49 5.39 -10.58
C GLU A 703 24.67 6.20 -11.60
N ASP A 704 23.43 5.80 -11.89
CA ASP A 704 22.55 6.52 -12.82
C ASP A 704 22.25 7.95 -12.32
N GLU A 705 22.29 8.20 -11.02
CA GLU A 705 21.98 9.50 -10.42
C GLU A 705 23.18 10.39 -10.15
N ARG A 706 24.38 9.84 -10.28
CA ARG A 706 25.61 10.62 -10.33
C ARG A 706 25.50 11.74 -11.37
N VAL A 707 24.99 11.42 -12.55
CA VAL A 707 24.83 12.39 -13.66
C VAL A 707 23.91 13.55 -13.26
N LEU A 708 22.89 13.30 -12.44
CA LEU A 708 21.97 14.33 -11.95
C LEU A 708 22.66 15.26 -10.94
N ILE A 709 23.46 14.70 -10.02
CA ILE A 709 24.24 15.50 -9.06
C ILE A 709 25.32 16.31 -9.78
N GLU A 710 26.02 15.74 -10.76
CA GLU A 710 26.98 16.45 -11.60
C GLU A 710 26.32 17.62 -12.36
N SER A 711 25.09 17.44 -12.84
CA SER A 711 24.31 18.52 -13.46
C SER A 711 24.05 19.68 -12.52
N VAL A 712 23.78 19.41 -11.23
CA VAL A 712 23.60 20.45 -10.20
C VAL A 712 24.90 21.22 -9.97
N ILE A 713 26.04 20.51 -9.87
CA ILE A 713 27.37 21.12 -9.71
C ILE A 713 27.66 22.13 -10.85
N ASN A 714 27.31 21.76 -12.07
CA ASN A 714 27.49 22.60 -13.26
C ASN A 714 26.62 23.86 -13.23
N ARG A 715 25.52 23.87 -12.48
CA ARG A 715 24.60 25.00 -12.34
C ARG A 715 24.89 25.89 -11.12
N LEU A 716 25.73 25.45 -10.17
CA LEU A 716 26.08 26.25 -8.99
C LEU A 716 26.57 27.68 -9.31
N PRO A 717 27.34 27.94 -10.39
CA PRO A 717 27.70 29.31 -10.76
C PRO A 717 26.48 30.21 -11.05
N ALA A 718 25.40 29.66 -11.61
CA ALA A 718 24.18 30.42 -11.87
C ALA A 718 23.42 30.74 -10.57
N PHE A 719 23.45 29.86 -9.56
CA PHE A 719 22.90 30.17 -8.24
C PHE A 719 23.60 31.35 -7.56
N SER A 720 24.91 31.52 -7.76
CA SER A 720 25.65 32.67 -7.23
C SER A 720 25.16 33.99 -7.78
N THR A 721 24.52 34.01 -8.96
CA THR A 721 23.93 35.24 -9.54
C THR A 721 22.63 35.66 -8.87
N LEU A 722 21.99 34.78 -8.10
CA LEU A 722 20.73 35.04 -7.40
C LEU A 722 20.92 35.79 -6.07
N THR A 723 22.16 35.92 -5.59
CA THR A 723 22.48 36.48 -4.28
C THR A 723 23.67 37.45 -4.32
N SER A 724 23.69 38.37 -3.35
CA SER A 724 24.86 39.18 -2.98
C SER A 724 25.26 38.99 -1.51
N SER A 725 24.69 37.99 -0.84
CA SER A 725 24.89 37.70 0.58
C SER A 725 25.94 36.63 0.77
N MET A 726 27.02 36.95 1.51
CA MET A 726 28.09 36.00 1.85
C MET A 726 27.57 34.70 2.46
N HIS A 727 26.56 34.77 3.34
CA HIS A 727 25.97 33.57 3.96
C HIS A 727 25.34 32.62 2.92
N GLN A 728 24.76 33.16 1.85
CA GLN A 728 24.11 32.36 0.80
C GLN A 728 25.16 31.81 -0.18
N GLU A 729 26.25 32.55 -0.42
CA GLU A 729 27.43 32.04 -1.13
C GLU A 729 28.08 30.86 -0.39
N ASP A 730 28.23 30.96 0.94
CA ASP A 730 28.74 29.86 1.77
C ASP A 730 27.86 28.60 1.66
N LEU A 731 26.53 28.76 1.59
CA LEU A 731 25.61 27.63 1.37
C LEU A 731 25.82 26.99 -0.01
N ILE A 732 26.06 27.78 -1.06
CA ILE A 732 26.36 27.26 -2.41
C ILE A 732 27.66 26.46 -2.41
N ILE A 733 28.69 26.93 -1.68
CA ILE A 733 29.94 26.20 -1.50
C ILE A 733 29.69 24.87 -0.77
N GLN A 734 28.91 24.87 0.31
CA GLN A 734 28.56 23.64 1.02
C GLN A 734 27.79 22.65 0.14
N ILE A 735 26.89 23.13 -0.73
CA ILE A 735 26.17 22.27 -1.70
C ILE A 735 27.17 21.57 -2.63
N ARG A 736 28.21 22.28 -3.12
CA ARG A 736 29.28 21.68 -3.93
C ARG A 736 30.00 20.56 -3.17
N GLU A 737 30.45 20.84 -1.96
CA GLU A 737 31.18 19.86 -1.14
C GLU A 737 30.34 18.60 -0.89
N ILE A 738 29.05 18.76 -0.64
CA ILE A 738 28.10 17.66 -0.43
C ILE A 738 27.85 16.88 -1.72
N ALA A 739 27.76 17.57 -2.86
CA ALA A 739 27.60 16.93 -4.16
C ALA A 739 28.83 16.07 -4.51
N ASP A 740 30.04 16.58 -4.27
CA ASP A 740 31.29 15.84 -4.45
C ASP A 740 31.36 14.61 -3.51
N GLU A 741 30.98 14.78 -2.24
CA GLU A 741 30.88 13.68 -1.26
C GLU A 741 29.89 12.60 -1.72
N ALA A 742 28.72 13.01 -2.25
CA ALA A 742 27.70 12.13 -2.76
C ALA A 742 28.20 11.29 -3.96
N ILE A 743 28.84 11.94 -4.93
CA ILE A 743 29.42 11.27 -6.12
C ILE A 743 30.45 10.22 -5.69
N HIS A 744 31.37 10.57 -4.78
CA HIS A 744 32.37 9.64 -4.29
C HIS A 744 31.73 8.41 -3.60
N ARG A 745 30.69 8.62 -2.79
CA ARG A 745 29.96 7.53 -2.13
C ARG A 745 29.24 6.61 -3.12
N MET A 746 28.64 7.18 -4.17
CA MET A 746 27.94 6.41 -5.21
C MET A 746 28.93 5.52 -5.97
N SER A 747 30.09 6.06 -6.38
CA SER A 747 31.13 5.28 -7.06
C SER A 747 31.67 4.15 -6.18
N ALA A 748 31.87 4.38 -4.88
CA ALA A 748 32.34 3.36 -3.94
C ALA A 748 31.34 2.21 -3.67
N ARG A 749 30.06 2.37 -4.05
CA ARG A 749 29.03 1.31 -3.95
C ARG A 749 28.86 0.50 -5.24
N GLY A 750 29.38 1.03 -6.36
CA GLY A 750 29.30 0.39 -7.68
C GLY A 750 30.43 -0.61 -7.96
N GLU A 751 31.50 -0.59 -7.15
CA GLU A 751 32.58 -1.59 -7.10
C GLU A 751 32.26 -2.70 -6.10
#